data_AF-A0A261CJQ7-F1
#
_entry.id   AF-A0A261CJQ7-F1
#
_cell.length_a   1.000
_cell.length_b   1.000
_cell.length_c   1.000
_cell.angle_alpha   90.00
_cell.angle_beta   90.00
_cell.angle_gamma   90.00
#
_symmetry.space_group_name_H-M   'P 1'
#
loop_
_entity.id
_entity.type
_entity.pdbx_description
1 polymer ?
#
loop_
_entity_poly.entity_id
_entity_poly.type
_entity_poly.pdbx_seq_one_letter_code
_entity_poly.pdbx_strand_id
1 'polypeptide(L)'
;MLPNSSNDLQPLNSDELEPYVVDFLSGRELHSVRKPDREYRQTHDRRYQKYVAKREELRNATSASKKYREEAYNKQSNCDAQFINNLHTFKTCDAGSGYRAEQQHYAMDFIAENPCGRNEMKSTLKKLKSADISNVDVGYLAEDFYSLDTARLLREISLAMKFLIPRVNSNNVPLGDIKISKVLFSTDDHYAYVIPEKFSVQKALEKFSSEFKKWHENKSYECRDRCCQSIPFRPRINVVLYLEEFVSENTQYRRARHICDVPSNHPWRTHHLYLEIDTGMLRVIEYDEKIVKCLAQRWACLETPIMEVRFQGITTDLQVSKHIDSIRRTGRAKIFSIDRVNRAKNRFANFNDYVVRTWSTFDTAVLQTYKDHPKPSLETLFCPEKDCVGMCNTDVYLEAPTPVSDEPLAVGKLNKLRSEFSVSLAAYILPNTDSHQNERVPEYLGRMKFLSEFTGTGGCAVITNEKAVFWTDNQHFKIAGRELDKTYWTVKNQDDKSTETIVDWLRNELPVGSLVGFDPKLVTFANYLKMSRQLKSSGIELLPIPGNLIDNFWDTRPYREGDVVKVMSLDSCGKSPTFKMSALRKELESMKCSATIVSELDDVMWLLNLRGNDIPFSPLTYSYLFVSLDEAHLFIDLEKLDQEARSHLTRSSIRFHSYKKVHSFLSEWVDRQKKDGKRQLILFTPDTNQWIGSVFGEESSIIEGSIVKKVKAKKNPMELAGMRACNIRHSVQMILFLHWFELQTLKVEVENTENTENPKTTYTEEEMAMKLEEFLKDHKMYIEQSLPTVFSSGEHCSVPLHKPDPHHIVSNLHQILVQSGVHYTDGTACATRTIWESYPTEEFANSYTLVLKGHIKIANSQFPAHSTIGSRLDILARQTLWDAGMDYNHETGHSVGHCLNIRDTQGDSQDQSKEGRMEAGQVVTLEPAFYEPEKYGVRIGSCYETMLTQSSRTSRNPFLCFQPLTFIPFQTSILDKNILTPEEILWINRYHYRVFYEIGKILLEEEQFEAHEWLRKACEPI
;
A
#
# COMPACT_ATOMS: atom_id res chain seq x y z
N MET A 1 10.32 -2.05 67.28
CA MET A 1 11.35 -2.66 68.14
C MET A 1 12.46 -3.16 67.24
N LEU A 2 13.68 -2.62 67.38
CA LEU A 2 14.87 -3.21 66.77
C LEU A 2 15.35 -4.39 67.63
N PRO A 3 15.91 -5.43 67.01
CA PRO A 3 17.22 -5.89 67.46
C PRO A 3 18.22 -6.05 66.30
N ASN A 4 19.45 -5.63 66.60
CA ASN A 4 20.67 -5.86 65.84
C ASN A 4 21.02 -7.36 65.81
N SER A 5 21.48 -7.87 64.66
CA SER A 5 22.82 -8.46 64.53
C SER A 5 23.12 -8.87 63.09
N SER A 6 24.29 -8.44 62.65
CA SER A 6 25.07 -8.78 61.47
C SER A 6 25.02 -10.23 60.97
N ASN A 7 25.18 -10.36 59.64
CA ASN A 7 25.61 -11.53 58.87
C ASN A 7 24.70 -12.74 58.95
N ASP A 8 23.77 -12.84 57.99
CA ASP A 8 23.50 -14.05 57.19
C ASP A 8 22.37 -13.75 56.21
N LEU A 9 22.72 -13.24 55.02
CA LEU A 9 21.83 -13.34 53.86
C LEU A 9 21.87 -14.79 53.41
N GLN A 10 20.79 -15.54 53.67
CA GLN A 10 20.63 -16.86 53.07
C GLN A 10 20.64 -16.75 51.53
N PRO A 11 21.28 -17.69 50.82
CA PRO A 11 21.25 -17.68 49.36
C PRO A 11 19.82 -17.87 48.86
N LEU A 12 19.43 -17.10 47.84
CA LEU A 12 18.19 -17.30 47.11
C LEU A 12 18.08 -18.75 46.64
N ASN A 13 16.94 -19.36 46.93
CA ASN A 13 16.63 -20.74 46.59
C ASN A 13 16.61 -20.88 45.05
N SER A 14 17.47 -21.75 44.50
CA SER A 14 17.72 -21.87 43.05
C SER A 14 16.55 -22.42 42.24
N ASP A 15 15.50 -22.91 42.90
CA ASP A 15 14.36 -23.57 42.26
C ASP A 15 13.30 -22.58 41.72
N GLU A 16 13.44 -21.27 41.99
CA GLU A 16 12.55 -20.20 41.47
C GLU A 16 13.16 -19.40 40.32
N LEU A 17 14.40 -19.70 39.91
CA LEU A 17 15.09 -19.00 38.83
C LEU A 17 15.01 -19.79 37.53
N GLU A 18 14.67 -19.11 36.43
CA GLU A 18 14.62 -19.73 35.11
C GLU A 18 16.00 -20.33 34.75
N PRO A 19 16.08 -21.49 34.08
CA PRO A 19 17.34 -22.22 33.89
C PRO A 19 18.47 -21.40 33.26
N TYR A 20 18.15 -20.42 32.42
CA TYR A 20 19.13 -19.54 31.80
C TYR A 20 19.65 -18.44 32.74
N VAL A 21 18.90 -18.08 33.80
CA VAL A 21 19.37 -17.19 34.87
C VAL A 21 20.34 -17.93 35.77
N VAL A 22 20.06 -19.21 36.05
CA VAL A 22 21.02 -20.10 36.74
C VAL A 22 22.26 -20.30 35.88
N ASP A 23 22.13 -20.49 34.57
CA ASP A 23 23.27 -20.63 33.64
C ASP A 23 24.11 -19.33 33.56
N PHE A 24 23.44 -18.17 33.57
CA PHE A 24 24.08 -16.84 33.57
C PHE A 24 24.83 -16.53 34.89
N LEU A 25 24.31 -17.00 36.03
CA LEU A 25 24.93 -16.83 37.35
C LEU A 25 25.90 -17.97 37.70
N SER A 26 25.81 -19.12 37.02
CA SER A 26 26.72 -20.24 37.22
C SER A 26 28.12 -19.87 36.72
N GLY A 27 29.08 -19.92 37.64
CA GLY A 27 30.50 -19.63 37.36
C GLY A 27 30.92 -18.15 37.46
N ARG A 28 30.08 -17.24 37.99
CA ARG A 28 30.44 -15.82 38.15
C ARG A 28 30.47 -15.41 39.62
N GLU A 29 31.66 -15.38 40.23
CA GLU A 29 31.88 -14.67 41.49
C GLU A 29 32.14 -13.18 41.23
N LEU A 30 31.44 -12.31 41.97
CA LEU A 30 31.67 -10.87 41.98
C LEU A 30 33.00 -10.56 42.69
N HIS A 31 34.00 -10.05 41.95
CA HIS A 31 35.27 -9.57 42.51
C HIS A 31 35.49 -8.06 42.26
N SER A 32 35.93 -7.38 43.31
CA SER A 32 36.22 -5.93 43.37
C SER A 32 37.47 -5.53 42.56
N VAL A 33 37.40 -4.37 41.90
CA VAL A 33 38.41 -3.87 40.95
C VAL A 33 39.60 -3.18 41.63
N ARG A 34 40.83 -3.66 41.35
CA ARG A 34 42.08 -2.90 41.02
C ARG A 34 43.34 -3.72 41.38
N LYS A 35 44.30 -3.81 40.43
CA LYS A 35 45.57 -4.61 40.36
C LYS A 35 45.37 -6.01 39.74
N PRO A 36 45.45 -6.18 38.39
CA PRO A 36 46.75 -6.56 37.80
C PRO A 36 46.95 -6.16 36.30
N ASP A 37 46.44 -5.02 35.83
CA ASP A 37 46.65 -4.57 34.44
C ASP A 37 48.10 -4.08 34.14
N ARG A 38 48.92 -3.91 35.20
CA ARG A 38 50.33 -3.49 35.12
C ARG A 38 51.30 -4.65 34.86
N GLU A 39 50.95 -5.86 35.29
CA GLU A 39 51.79 -7.05 35.13
C GLU A 39 51.65 -7.62 33.71
N TYR A 40 50.46 -7.51 33.11
CA TYR A 40 50.20 -7.98 31.75
C TYR A 40 50.97 -7.17 30.68
N ARG A 41 51.08 -5.85 30.86
CA ARG A 41 51.83 -4.95 29.96
C ARG A 41 53.34 -5.21 30.00
N GLN A 42 53.92 -5.51 31.16
CA GLN A 42 55.36 -5.81 31.28
C GLN A 42 55.75 -7.14 30.63
N THR A 43 54.86 -8.15 30.64
CA THR A 43 55.07 -9.42 29.93
C THR A 43 55.00 -9.29 28.41
N HIS A 44 54.18 -8.37 27.90
CA HIS A 44 54.07 -8.09 26.47
C HIS A 44 55.34 -7.43 25.92
N ASP A 45 55.84 -6.39 26.58
CA ASP A 45 56.99 -5.61 26.10
C ASP A 45 58.31 -6.42 26.14
N ARG A 46 58.42 -7.35 27.10
CA ARG A 46 59.57 -8.26 27.22
C ARG A 46 59.60 -9.34 26.12
N ARG A 47 58.45 -9.68 25.53
CA ARG A 47 58.36 -10.59 24.36
C ARG A 47 58.68 -9.86 23.05
N TYR A 48 58.26 -8.62 22.93
CA TYR A 48 58.51 -7.77 21.76
C TYR A 48 60.00 -7.43 21.59
N GLN A 49 60.72 -7.08 22.67
CA GLN A 49 62.14 -6.73 22.61
C GLN A 49 63.07 -7.91 22.23
N LYS A 50 62.68 -9.17 22.54
CA LYS A 50 63.43 -10.37 22.11
C LYS A 50 63.32 -10.64 20.60
N TYR A 51 62.29 -10.13 19.93
CA TYR A 51 62.05 -10.36 18.50
C TYR A 51 62.76 -9.34 17.60
N VAL A 52 63.02 -8.14 18.11
CA VAL A 52 63.76 -7.09 17.38
C VAL A 52 65.25 -7.44 17.27
N ALA A 53 65.85 -8.00 18.33
CA ALA A 53 67.26 -8.40 18.34
C ALA A 53 67.59 -9.55 17.36
N LYS A 54 66.63 -10.43 17.06
CA LYS A 54 66.83 -11.59 16.16
C LYS A 54 66.74 -11.24 14.67
N ARG A 55 66.28 -10.03 14.35
CA ARG A 55 66.08 -9.54 12.98
C ARG A 55 67.35 -8.96 12.35
N GLU A 56 68.35 -8.59 13.17
CA GLU A 56 69.64 -8.08 12.70
C GLU A 56 70.62 -9.20 12.28
N GLU A 57 70.54 -10.39 12.87
CA GLU A 57 71.46 -11.51 12.58
C GLU A 57 71.19 -12.26 11.26
N LEU A 58 69.96 -12.16 10.70
CA LEU A 58 69.53 -12.94 9.52
C LEU A 58 69.57 -12.16 8.20
N ARG A 59 70.10 -10.94 8.20
CA ARG A 59 70.22 -10.09 6.99
C ARG A 59 71.26 -10.60 5.97
N ASN A 60 72.11 -11.57 6.33
CA ASN A 60 73.30 -11.92 5.54
C ASN A 60 73.31 -13.31 4.86
N ALA A 61 72.17 -13.98 4.65
CA ALA A 61 72.16 -15.27 3.92
C ALA A 61 71.15 -15.32 2.75
N THR A 62 71.70 -15.61 1.57
CA THR A 62 71.15 -15.43 0.23
C THR A 62 70.09 -16.45 -0.24
N SER A 63 69.39 -16.02 -1.29
CA SER A 63 68.63 -16.76 -2.32
C SER A 63 67.55 -17.75 -1.87
N ALA A 64 66.40 -17.23 -1.45
CA ALA A 64 65.11 -17.88 -1.62
C ALA A 64 64.05 -16.83 -1.94
N SER A 65 63.07 -17.13 -2.80
CA SER A 65 62.07 -16.16 -3.26
C SER A 65 61.20 -15.66 -2.09
N LYS A 66 60.88 -14.36 -2.12
CA LYS A 66 60.18 -13.63 -1.05
C LYS A 66 58.88 -14.32 -0.59
N LYS A 67 58.16 -14.94 -1.54
CA LYS A 67 56.89 -15.63 -1.32
C LYS A 67 57.02 -16.88 -0.43
N TYR A 68 58.14 -17.60 -0.50
CA TYR A 68 58.37 -18.82 0.31
C TYR A 68 58.80 -18.49 1.76
N ARG A 69 59.32 -17.28 2.03
CA ARG A 69 59.66 -16.82 3.39
C ARG A 69 58.45 -16.31 4.17
N GLU A 70 57.45 -15.76 3.48
CA GLU A 70 56.21 -15.26 4.10
C GLU A 70 55.24 -16.40 4.49
N GLU A 71 55.14 -17.47 3.69
CA GLU A 71 54.27 -18.61 4.00
C GLU A 71 54.80 -19.51 5.13
N ALA A 72 56.12 -19.61 5.32
CA ALA A 72 56.70 -20.36 6.43
C ALA A 72 56.58 -19.61 7.78
N TYR A 73 56.59 -18.27 7.78
CA TYR A 73 56.47 -17.45 9.00
C TYR A 73 55.04 -17.32 9.52
N ASN A 74 54.04 -17.31 8.62
CA ASN A 74 52.63 -17.27 9.01
C ASN A 74 52.14 -18.60 9.61
N LYS A 75 52.83 -19.72 9.33
CA LYS A 75 52.48 -21.04 9.87
C LYS A 75 53.07 -21.36 11.25
N GLN A 76 53.99 -20.53 11.77
CA GLN A 76 54.70 -20.79 13.03
C GLN A 76 54.51 -19.71 14.11
N SER A 77 53.76 -18.64 13.85
CA SER A 77 53.64 -17.51 14.78
C SER A 77 52.41 -17.50 15.69
N ASN A 78 51.38 -18.34 15.48
CA ASN A 78 50.16 -18.42 16.32
C ASN A 78 49.78 -17.08 17.00
N CYS A 79 49.65 -16.02 16.19
CA CYS A 79 49.47 -14.65 16.63
C CYS A 79 48.31 -14.03 15.87
N ASP A 80 47.14 -13.96 16.50
CA ASP A 80 45.88 -13.50 15.88
C ASP A 80 45.68 -11.99 15.99
N ALA A 81 46.63 -11.22 15.46
CA ALA A 81 46.47 -9.78 15.26
C ALA A 81 46.98 -9.39 13.87
N GLN A 82 46.06 -9.00 12.97
CA GLN A 82 46.41 -8.39 11.67
C GLN A 82 45.62 -7.11 11.43
N PHE A 83 46.38 -6.03 11.27
CA PHE A 83 45.99 -4.67 10.85
C PHE A 83 46.23 -4.48 9.34
N ILE A 84 45.51 -3.50 8.76
CA ILE A 84 45.88 -2.53 7.70
C ILE A 84 47.20 -2.80 6.93
N ASN A 85 47.09 -3.03 5.60
CA ASN A 85 47.84 -2.31 4.54
C ASN A 85 47.42 -2.69 3.09
N ASN A 86 46.69 -1.77 2.45
CA ASN A 86 46.62 -1.32 1.04
C ASN A 86 46.87 -2.24 -0.20
N LEU A 87 45.81 -2.29 -1.04
CA LEU A 87 45.71 -2.03 -2.50
C LEU A 87 46.62 -2.76 -3.53
N HIS A 88 45.93 -3.25 -4.59
CA HIS A 88 46.37 -3.88 -5.86
C HIS A 88 46.79 -5.36 -5.82
N THR A 89 46.02 -6.25 -6.45
CA THR A 89 46.29 -6.79 -7.80
C THR A 89 45.35 -7.94 -8.18
N PHE A 90 44.78 -7.81 -9.38
CA PHE A 90 44.61 -8.82 -10.44
C PHE A 90 44.73 -10.30 -10.07
N LYS A 91 43.66 -11.06 -10.34
CA LYS A 91 43.82 -12.46 -10.77
C LYS A 91 44.29 -12.45 -12.23
N THR A 92 45.57 -12.74 -12.42
CA THR A 92 46.09 -13.36 -13.64
C THR A 92 45.66 -14.81 -13.66
N CYS A 93 44.90 -15.22 -14.67
CA CYS A 93 45.01 -16.56 -15.22
C CYS A 93 45.37 -16.40 -16.69
N ASP A 94 46.51 -16.98 -17.04
CA ASP A 94 47.13 -16.91 -18.35
C ASP A 94 46.24 -17.52 -19.43
N ALA A 95 45.88 -16.72 -20.43
CA ALA A 95 46.26 -16.95 -21.83
C ALA A 95 45.51 -15.95 -22.72
N GLY A 96 46.22 -14.90 -23.14
CA GLY A 96 45.88 -14.18 -24.37
C GLY A 96 44.94 -12.98 -24.23
N SER A 97 45.47 -11.84 -24.69
CA SER A 97 44.76 -10.65 -25.19
C SER A 97 43.93 -9.82 -24.21
N GLY A 98 44.63 -8.93 -23.51
CA GLY A 98 44.46 -7.47 -23.59
C GLY A 98 43.08 -6.86 -23.39
N TYR A 99 42.94 -6.08 -22.33
CA TYR A 99 42.02 -4.93 -22.30
C TYR A 99 42.65 -3.74 -21.58
N ARG A 100 42.58 -2.57 -22.25
CA ARG A 100 42.83 -1.25 -21.65
C ARG A 100 41.55 -0.75 -20.99
N ALA A 101 41.71 -0.13 -19.83
CA ALA A 101 40.65 0.66 -19.19
C ALA A 101 40.61 2.06 -19.81
N GLU A 102 39.40 2.58 -20.06
CA GLU A 102 39.11 4.02 -20.09
C GLU A 102 37.76 4.31 -19.42
N GLN A 103 37.69 5.47 -18.76
CA GLN A 103 36.59 6.06 -17.97
C GLN A 103 35.32 6.34 -18.78
N GLN A 104 34.13 6.27 -18.13
CA GLN A 104 33.18 7.40 -18.02
C GLN A 104 31.88 7.08 -17.23
N HIS A 105 31.55 8.03 -16.35
CA HIS A 105 30.24 8.52 -15.87
C HIS A 105 29.30 7.69 -14.96
N TYR A 106 28.77 8.41 -13.95
CA TYR A 106 27.67 8.06 -13.06
C TYR A 106 26.34 7.91 -13.82
N ALA A 107 25.61 6.84 -13.53
CA ALA A 107 24.15 6.82 -13.44
C ALA A 107 23.73 5.58 -12.65
N MET A 108 22.97 5.79 -11.56
CA MET A 108 22.14 4.74 -10.98
C MET A 108 21.07 4.36 -12.00
N ASP A 109 20.86 3.07 -12.22
CA ASP A 109 19.64 2.56 -12.84
C ASP A 109 19.13 1.34 -12.08
N PHE A 110 17.84 1.40 -11.82
CA PHE A 110 16.98 0.47 -11.12
C PHE A 110 17.15 -0.99 -11.57
N ILE A 111 17.28 -1.88 -10.59
CA ILE A 111 17.11 -3.32 -10.79
C ILE A 111 15.60 -3.60 -10.82
N ALA A 112 15.06 -3.89 -12.00
CA ALA A 112 13.80 -4.62 -12.12
C ALA A 112 14.09 -6.12 -11.92
N GLU A 113 13.38 -6.74 -10.98
CA GLU A 113 13.31 -8.19 -10.84
C GLU A 113 12.72 -8.79 -12.12
N ASN A 114 13.41 -9.79 -12.67
CA ASN A 114 12.91 -10.60 -13.78
C ASN A 114 13.17 -12.07 -13.41
N PRO A 115 12.19 -12.98 -13.56
CA PRO A 115 12.33 -14.36 -13.10
C PRO A 115 13.30 -15.22 -13.92
N CYS A 116 13.91 -14.71 -15.00
CA CYS A 116 14.82 -15.47 -15.84
C CYS A 116 16.29 -15.14 -15.53
N GLY A 117 17.12 -16.18 -15.34
CA GLY A 117 18.54 -16.04 -15.07
C GLY A 117 19.23 -15.11 -16.09
N ARG A 118 20.09 -14.20 -15.60
CA ARG A 118 20.79 -13.16 -16.39
C ARG A 118 21.44 -13.65 -17.71
N ASN A 119 21.75 -14.94 -17.81
CA ASN A 119 22.32 -15.56 -19.00
C ASN A 119 21.28 -15.90 -20.09
N GLU A 120 20.06 -16.30 -19.71
CA GLU A 120 18.95 -16.52 -20.66
C GLU A 120 18.50 -15.20 -21.28
N MET A 121 18.35 -14.15 -20.47
CA MET A 121 17.92 -12.83 -20.94
C MET A 121 18.95 -12.19 -21.89
N LYS A 122 20.26 -12.32 -21.60
CA LYS A 122 21.31 -11.90 -22.54
C LYS A 122 21.31 -12.71 -23.83
N SER A 123 21.01 -14.01 -23.78
CA SER A 123 20.83 -14.87 -24.96
C SER A 123 19.61 -14.45 -25.80
N THR A 124 18.49 -14.18 -25.14
CA THR A 124 17.21 -13.77 -25.75
C THR A 124 17.31 -12.38 -26.37
N LEU A 125 17.97 -11.42 -25.72
CA LEU A 125 18.26 -10.08 -26.25
C LEU A 125 19.21 -10.13 -27.47
N LYS A 126 20.20 -11.04 -27.47
CA LYS A 126 21.10 -11.25 -28.62
C LYS A 126 20.36 -11.87 -29.82
N LYS A 127 19.38 -12.74 -29.57
CA LYS A 127 18.51 -13.38 -30.57
C LYS A 127 17.42 -12.43 -31.12
N LEU A 128 16.94 -11.48 -30.32
CA LEU A 128 16.07 -10.37 -30.76
C LEU A 128 16.82 -9.40 -31.70
N LYS A 129 18.07 -9.05 -31.39
CA LYS A 129 18.93 -8.24 -32.29
C LYS A 129 19.17 -8.89 -33.66
N SER A 130 19.20 -10.23 -33.75
CA SER A 130 19.28 -10.92 -35.05
C SER A 130 17.98 -10.97 -35.84
N ALA A 131 16.89 -10.40 -35.31
CA ALA A 131 15.57 -10.37 -35.91
C ALA A 131 15.10 -8.94 -36.25
N ASP A 132 15.97 -7.93 -36.22
CA ASP A 132 15.73 -6.56 -36.68
C ASP A 132 14.54 -5.83 -35.98
N ILE A 133 14.20 -6.24 -34.74
CA ILE A 133 13.16 -5.63 -33.91
C ILE A 133 13.72 -5.32 -32.52
N SER A 134 13.38 -4.14 -32.00
CA SER A 134 13.84 -3.61 -30.71
C SER A 134 12.68 -2.98 -29.92
N ASN A 135 12.92 -2.63 -28.65
CA ASN A 135 11.96 -1.90 -27.79
C ASN A 135 10.57 -2.55 -27.67
N VAL A 136 10.49 -3.88 -27.72
CA VAL A 136 9.24 -4.65 -27.59
C VAL A 136 8.63 -4.39 -26.21
N ASP A 137 7.32 -4.12 -26.18
CA ASP A 137 6.56 -3.97 -24.94
C ASP A 137 6.63 -5.22 -24.06
N VAL A 138 6.78 -5.04 -22.74
CA VAL A 138 6.99 -6.15 -21.80
C VAL A 138 5.77 -7.07 -21.72
N GLY A 139 4.55 -6.54 -21.97
CA GLY A 139 3.32 -7.31 -22.01
C GLY A 139 3.03 -8.00 -23.36
N TYR A 140 3.98 -8.01 -24.30
CA TYR A 140 3.75 -8.53 -25.66
C TYR A 140 3.94 -10.05 -25.80
N LEU A 141 4.67 -10.69 -24.88
CA LEU A 141 4.92 -12.13 -24.89
C LEU A 141 4.04 -12.79 -23.82
N ALA A 142 3.06 -13.61 -24.24
CA ALA A 142 2.22 -14.37 -23.31
C ALA A 142 3.07 -15.39 -22.51
N GLU A 143 2.69 -15.65 -21.26
CA GLU A 143 3.45 -16.53 -20.37
C GLU A 143 3.44 -18.02 -20.78
N ASP A 144 2.56 -18.46 -21.70
CA ASP A 144 2.43 -19.89 -22.02
C ASP A 144 3.35 -20.44 -23.14
N PHE A 145 4.41 -19.74 -23.55
CA PHE A 145 5.29 -20.19 -24.65
C PHE A 145 6.40 -21.20 -24.26
N TYR A 146 6.21 -21.99 -23.20
CA TYR A 146 7.26 -22.86 -22.63
C TYR A 146 7.59 -24.16 -23.41
N SER A 147 6.99 -24.40 -24.59
CA SER A 147 7.28 -25.60 -25.41
C SER A 147 7.84 -25.30 -26.81
N LEU A 148 8.05 -24.03 -27.17
CA LEU A 148 8.51 -23.61 -28.50
C LEU A 148 9.97 -23.14 -28.45
N ASP A 149 10.72 -23.43 -29.53
CA ASP A 149 12.04 -22.81 -29.75
C ASP A 149 11.86 -21.28 -29.86
N THR A 150 12.20 -20.59 -28.78
CA THR A 150 12.07 -19.14 -28.64
C THR A 150 12.78 -18.38 -29.75
N ALA A 151 13.89 -18.91 -30.29
CA ALA A 151 14.60 -18.27 -31.40
C ALA A 151 13.81 -18.35 -32.71
N ARG A 152 13.21 -19.50 -32.99
CA ARG A 152 12.30 -19.69 -34.13
C ARG A 152 11.05 -18.82 -33.99
N LEU A 153 10.42 -18.81 -32.81
CA LEU A 153 9.22 -18.02 -32.52
C LEU A 153 9.46 -16.53 -32.77
N LEU A 154 10.53 -15.98 -32.20
CA LEU A 154 10.88 -14.56 -32.35
C LEU A 154 11.22 -14.20 -33.81
N ARG A 155 11.87 -15.11 -34.55
CA ARG A 155 12.11 -14.93 -36.00
C ARG A 155 10.80 -14.90 -36.79
N GLU A 156 9.87 -15.79 -36.51
CA GLU A 156 8.57 -15.86 -37.20
C GLU A 156 7.69 -14.64 -36.89
N ILE A 157 7.69 -14.17 -35.63
CA ILE A 157 7.02 -12.93 -35.23
C ILE A 157 7.64 -11.74 -35.97
N SER A 158 8.97 -11.66 -36.03
CA SER A 158 9.67 -10.60 -36.77
C SER A 158 9.32 -10.58 -38.25
N LEU A 159 9.33 -11.74 -38.90
CA LEU A 159 8.90 -11.86 -40.29
C LEU A 159 7.44 -11.43 -40.46
N ALA A 160 6.54 -11.86 -39.57
CA ALA A 160 5.13 -11.45 -39.63
C ALA A 160 4.96 -9.93 -39.50
N MET A 161 5.74 -9.27 -38.63
CA MET A 161 5.75 -7.81 -38.44
C MET A 161 6.33 -7.07 -39.65
N LYS A 162 7.44 -7.54 -40.24
CA LYS A 162 8.05 -6.94 -41.46
C LYS A 162 7.12 -6.96 -42.67
N PHE A 163 6.23 -7.94 -42.74
CA PHE A 163 5.25 -8.10 -43.82
C PHE A 163 3.84 -7.66 -43.41
N LEU A 164 3.65 -7.06 -42.24
CA LEU A 164 2.41 -6.43 -41.80
C LEU A 164 2.18 -5.19 -42.68
N ILE A 165 1.37 -5.32 -43.74
CA ILE A 165 1.20 -4.30 -44.80
C ILE A 165 -0.27 -4.34 -45.24
N PRO A 166 -0.97 -3.21 -45.54
CA PRO A 166 -0.65 -1.78 -45.40
C PRO A 166 -1.76 -0.91 -44.73
N ARG A 167 -1.46 0.37 -44.44
CA ARG A 167 -2.35 1.43 -43.88
C ARG A 167 -2.41 1.50 -42.36
N VAL A 168 -1.27 1.92 -41.83
CA VAL A 168 -1.11 2.38 -40.47
C VAL A 168 -1.55 3.86 -40.44
N ASN A 169 -2.53 4.20 -39.61
CA ASN A 169 -3.39 5.38 -39.78
C ASN A 169 -2.73 6.70 -39.31
N SER A 170 -1.86 7.31 -40.11
CA SER A 170 -1.46 8.70 -39.85
C SER A 170 -2.28 9.75 -40.62
N ASN A 171 -2.97 9.37 -41.71
CA ASN A 171 -3.73 10.30 -42.57
C ASN A 171 -4.87 11.06 -41.90
N ASN A 172 -5.42 10.52 -40.80
CA ASN A 172 -6.55 11.12 -40.08
C ASN A 172 -6.14 11.82 -38.78
N VAL A 173 -4.84 11.90 -38.49
CA VAL A 173 -4.35 12.49 -37.24
C VAL A 173 -3.86 13.91 -37.50
N PRO A 174 -4.42 14.94 -36.83
CA PRO A 174 -3.98 16.31 -37.03
C PRO A 174 -2.54 16.51 -36.55
N LEU A 175 -1.82 17.44 -37.18
CA LEU A 175 -0.52 17.91 -36.66
C LEU A 175 -0.72 18.54 -35.27
N GLY A 176 0.23 18.31 -34.37
CA GLY A 176 0.14 18.76 -32.97
C GLY A 176 0.20 17.61 -31.96
N ASP A 177 -0.33 17.85 -30.77
CA ASP A 177 -0.16 16.92 -29.64
C ASP A 177 -0.95 15.63 -29.80
N ILE A 178 -0.25 14.54 -29.62
CA ILE A 178 -0.81 13.19 -29.57
C ILE A 178 -0.49 12.56 -28.21
N LYS A 179 -1.53 12.02 -27.59
CA LYS A 179 -1.37 11.10 -26.47
C LYS A 179 -1.24 9.68 -27.00
N ILE A 180 -0.27 8.93 -26.49
CA ILE A 180 0.08 7.58 -26.91
C ILE A 180 -0.19 6.65 -25.74
N SER A 181 -1.11 5.71 -25.93
CA SER A 181 -1.46 4.73 -24.89
C SER A 181 -0.45 3.59 -24.82
N LYS A 182 0.14 3.20 -25.95
CA LYS A 182 1.08 2.07 -26.01
C LYS A 182 2.11 2.20 -27.13
N VAL A 183 3.35 1.78 -26.86
CA VAL A 183 4.39 1.57 -27.87
C VAL A 183 4.60 0.06 -28.03
N LEU A 184 4.35 -0.48 -29.21
CA LEU A 184 4.39 -1.93 -29.45
C LEU A 184 5.83 -2.44 -29.64
N PHE A 185 6.57 -1.85 -30.58
CA PHE A 185 7.96 -2.18 -30.90
C PHE A 185 8.57 -1.12 -31.84
N SER A 186 9.89 -1.19 -32.04
CA SER A 186 10.62 -0.44 -33.07
C SER A 186 11.41 -1.37 -34.01
N THR A 187 11.71 -0.88 -35.21
CA THR A 187 12.47 -1.60 -36.25
C THR A 187 13.89 -1.03 -36.39
N ASP A 188 14.77 -1.78 -37.05
CA ASP A 188 16.11 -1.37 -37.49
C ASP A 188 16.11 -0.16 -38.45
N ASP A 189 15.06 0.01 -39.23
CA ASP A 189 14.84 1.19 -40.09
C ASP A 189 14.41 2.48 -39.32
N HIS A 190 14.56 2.49 -37.98
CA HIS A 190 14.22 3.60 -37.08
C HIS A 190 12.73 3.98 -37.01
N TYR A 191 11.82 3.08 -37.39
CA TYR A 191 10.38 3.25 -37.19
C TYR A 191 9.94 2.65 -35.85
N ALA A 192 8.82 3.14 -35.33
CA ALA A 192 8.11 2.56 -34.20
C ALA A 192 6.62 2.42 -34.51
N TYR A 193 5.97 1.48 -33.84
CA TYR A 193 4.54 1.23 -33.97
C TYR A 193 3.86 1.52 -32.64
N VAL A 194 2.90 2.44 -32.65
CA VAL A 194 2.26 2.97 -31.43
C VAL A 194 0.75 2.92 -31.54
N ILE A 195 0.05 2.98 -30.42
CA ILE A 195 -1.41 3.09 -30.34
C ILE A 195 -1.76 4.47 -29.75
N PRO A 196 -2.51 5.33 -30.46
CA PRO A 196 -3.00 6.60 -29.93
C PRO A 196 -4.06 6.40 -28.84
N GLU A 197 -4.06 7.22 -27.79
CA GLU A 197 -5.06 7.17 -26.70
C GLU A 197 -6.49 7.52 -27.21
N LYS A 198 -6.59 8.47 -28.14
CA LYS A 198 -7.89 8.91 -28.69
C LYS A 198 -8.51 7.94 -29.70
N PHE A 199 -7.84 6.82 -30.03
CA PHE A 199 -8.38 5.82 -30.94
C PHE A 199 -9.21 4.79 -30.16
N SER A 200 -10.53 4.80 -30.36
CA SER A 200 -11.42 3.85 -29.73
C SER A 200 -11.34 2.47 -30.43
N VAL A 201 -10.44 1.61 -29.95
CA VAL A 201 -10.27 0.21 -30.42
C VAL A 201 -11.61 -0.54 -30.46
N GLN A 202 -12.44 -0.39 -29.41
CA GLN A 202 -13.75 -1.03 -29.31
C GLN A 202 -14.69 -0.66 -30.47
N LYS A 203 -14.90 0.65 -30.72
CA LYS A 203 -15.72 1.12 -31.85
C LYS A 203 -15.20 0.64 -33.22
N ALA A 204 -13.88 0.57 -33.40
CA ALA A 204 -13.29 0.08 -34.63
C ALA A 204 -13.57 -1.42 -34.84
N LEU A 205 -13.46 -2.22 -33.77
CA LEU A 205 -13.80 -3.63 -33.75
C LEU A 205 -15.30 -3.88 -34.00
N GLU A 206 -16.18 -3.14 -33.34
CA GLU A 206 -17.64 -3.22 -33.53
C GLU A 206 -18.02 -2.88 -34.98
N LYS A 207 -17.44 -1.81 -35.54
CA LYS A 207 -17.67 -1.42 -36.93
C LYS A 207 -17.21 -2.50 -37.90
N PHE A 208 -15.97 -2.99 -37.75
CA PHE A 208 -15.44 -4.07 -38.58
C PHE A 208 -16.32 -5.32 -38.50
N SER A 209 -16.66 -5.76 -37.30
CA SER A 209 -17.47 -6.96 -37.08
C SER A 209 -18.86 -6.82 -37.67
N SER A 210 -19.52 -5.67 -37.49
CA SER A 210 -20.85 -5.39 -38.06
C SER A 210 -20.84 -5.38 -39.59
N GLU A 211 -19.88 -4.71 -40.21
CA GLU A 211 -19.76 -4.63 -41.66
C GLU A 211 -19.39 -5.99 -42.28
N PHE A 212 -18.44 -6.71 -41.67
CA PHE A 212 -18.02 -8.03 -42.13
C PHE A 212 -19.17 -9.04 -42.03
N LYS A 213 -19.93 -9.03 -40.93
CA LYS A 213 -21.11 -9.89 -40.73
C LYS A 213 -22.16 -9.69 -41.81
N LYS A 214 -22.54 -8.44 -42.09
CA LYS A 214 -23.52 -8.10 -43.16
C LYS A 214 -23.09 -8.63 -44.53
N TRP A 215 -21.80 -8.55 -44.83
CA TRP A 215 -21.27 -9.10 -46.08
C TRP A 215 -21.21 -10.63 -46.08
N HIS A 216 -20.84 -11.23 -44.95
CA HIS A 216 -20.74 -12.69 -44.83
C HIS A 216 -22.12 -13.37 -44.96
N GLU A 217 -23.18 -12.74 -44.44
CA GLU A 217 -24.54 -13.28 -44.40
C GLU A 217 -25.38 -12.97 -45.67
N ASN A 218 -25.02 -11.95 -46.46
CA ASN A 218 -25.80 -11.55 -47.63
C ASN A 218 -25.51 -12.45 -48.87
N LYS A 219 -26.54 -13.16 -49.35
CA LYS A 219 -26.49 -14.09 -50.49
C LYS A 219 -26.40 -13.42 -51.87
N SER A 220 -26.65 -12.10 -51.99
CA SER A 220 -26.73 -11.38 -53.28
C SER A 220 -25.39 -10.89 -53.83
N TYR A 221 -24.28 -11.07 -53.09
CA TYR A 221 -22.94 -10.78 -53.61
C TYR A 221 -22.50 -11.95 -54.52
N GLU A 222 -23.02 -11.96 -55.75
CA GLU A 222 -22.78 -12.97 -56.80
C GLU A 222 -21.32 -13.13 -57.24
N CYS A 223 -20.40 -12.39 -56.63
CA CYS A 223 -18.96 -12.68 -56.69
C CYS A 223 -18.53 -13.37 -55.38
N ARG A 224 -18.92 -14.64 -55.18
CA ARG A 224 -18.10 -15.59 -54.40
C ARG A 224 -16.84 -16.00 -55.18
N ASP A 225 -16.46 -15.22 -56.20
CA ASP A 225 -15.38 -15.51 -57.12
C ASP A 225 -14.02 -15.35 -56.45
N ARG A 226 -13.36 -16.51 -56.38
CA ARG A 226 -11.91 -16.77 -56.31
C ARG A 226 -11.14 -16.35 -55.05
N CYS A 227 -11.60 -15.41 -54.23
CA CYS A 227 -10.81 -14.98 -53.05
C CYS A 227 -11.08 -15.80 -51.76
N CYS A 228 -12.24 -16.43 -51.63
CA CYS A 228 -12.63 -17.20 -50.44
C CYS A 228 -13.02 -18.67 -50.73
N GLN A 229 -12.91 -19.13 -51.98
CA GLN A 229 -13.07 -20.55 -52.31
C GLN A 229 -11.85 -21.31 -51.82
N SER A 230 -12.01 -22.14 -50.79
CA SER A 230 -11.12 -23.23 -50.35
C SER A 230 -9.68 -23.13 -50.86
N ILE A 231 -9.00 -22.02 -50.57
CA ILE A 231 -7.57 -21.94 -50.74
C ILE A 231 -7.06 -22.80 -49.58
N PRO A 232 -6.39 -23.94 -49.82
CA PRO A 232 -5.84 -24.73 -48.72
C PRO A 232 -5.02 -23.78 -47.85
N PHE A 233 -5.31 -23.77 -46.55
CA PHE A 233 -4.65 -22.91 -45.58
C PHE A 233 -3.14 -22.90 -45.86
N ARG A 234 -2.61 -21.74 -46.26
CA ARG A 234 -1.18 -21.53 -46.45
C ARG A 234 -0.66 -20.79 -45.23
N PRO A 235 0.47 -21.21 -44.64
CA PRO A 235 1.05 -20.47 -43.52
C PRO A 235 1.38 -19.03 -43.93
N ARG A 236 1.15 -18.09 -43.01
CA ARG A 236 1.51 -16.66 -43.06
C ARG A 236 0.59 -15.74 -43.89
N ILE A 237 -0.70 -16.03 -43.92
CA ILE A 237 -1.74 -15.18 -44.53
C ILE A 237 -2.52 -14.36 -43.49
N ASN A 238 -3.22 -13.31 -43.93
CA ASN A 238 -4.20 -12.59 -43.11
C ASN A 238 -5.51 -13.39 -43.05
N VAL A 239 -6.10 -13.45 -41.86
CA VAL A 239 -7.30 -14.21 -41.54
C VAL A 239 -8.30 -13.36 -40.75
N VAL A 240 -9.53 -13.84 -40.67
CA VAL A 240 -10.55 -13.40 -39.74
C VAL A 240 -10.73 -14.51 -38.71
N LEU A 241 -10.64 -14.15 -37.44
CA LEU A 241 -10.89 -15.03 -36.31
C LEU A 241 -12.34 -14.86 -35.83
N TYR A 242 -12.97 -15.99 -35.52
CA TYR A 242 -14.27 -16.09 -34.89
C TYR A 242 -14.13 -16.94 -33.62
N LEU A 243 -14.21 -16.28 -32.46
CA LEU A 243 -14.17 -16.92 -31.15
C LEU A 243 -15.41 -16.56 -30.34
N GLU A 244 -15.88 -17.46 -29.49
CA GLU A 244 -17.09 -17.26 -28.70
C GLU A 244 -16.99 -16.05 -27.76
N GLU A 245 -15.79 -15.81 -27.20
CA GLU A 245 -15.49 -14.63 -26.39
C GLU A 245 -15.75 -13.30 -27.15
N PHE A 246 -15.51 -13.25 -28.46
CA PHE A 246 -15.76 -12.06 -29.28
C PHE A 246 -17.26 -11.74 -29.42
N VAL A 247 -18.11 -12.77 -29.31
CA VAL A 247 -19.57 -12.60 -29.35
C VAL A 247 -20.05 -11.83 -28.13
N SER A 248 -19.51 -12.14 -26.96
CA SER A 248 -19.89 -11.50 -25.69
C SER A 248 -19.54 -10.01 -25.61
N GLU A 249 -18.60 -9.57 -26.46
CA GLU A 249 -18.12 -8.19 -26.55
C GLU A 249 -18.75 -7.39 -27.70
N ASN A 250 -19.69 -7.98 -28.45
CA ASN A 250 -20.26 -7.40 -29.66
C ASN A 250 -19.21 -7.16 -30.79
N THR A 251 -18.08 -7.88 -30.76
CA THR A 251 -16.94 -7.78 -31.70
C THR A 251 -16.66 -9.11 -32.41
N GLN A 252 -17.72 -9.84 -32.76
CA GLN A 252 -17.80 -11.22 -33.30
C GLN A 252 -16.70 -11.68 -34.29
N TYR A 253 -16.04 -10.76 -34.99
CA TYR A 253 -15.00 -11.04 -35.98
C TYR A 253 -13.82 -10.12 -35.75
N ARG A 254 -12.60 -10.67 -35.68
CA ARG A 254 -11.36 -9.89 -35.54
C ARG A 254 -10.38 -10.20 -36.66
N ARG A 255 -9.60 -9.21 -37.11
CA ARG A 255 -8.55 -9.40 -38.10
C ARG A 255 -7.30 -9.92 -37.41
N ALA A 256 -6.71 -10.97 -37.97
CA ALA A 256 -5.44 -11.48 -37.50
C ALA A 256 -4.54 -11.89 -38.65
N ARG A 257 -3.27 -12.16 -38.33
CA ARG A 257 -2.29 -12.70 -39.26
C ARG A 257 -1.71 -13.98 -38.70
N HIS A 258 -1.69 -15.03 -39.50
CA HIS A 258 -0.99 -16.26 -39.13
C HIS A 258 0.52 -16.01 -39.01
N ILE A 259 1.13 -16.53 -37.94
CA ILE A 259 2.56 -16.46 -37.69
C ILE A 259 3.20 -17.81 -38.02
N CYS A 260 2.92 -18.84 -37.21
CA CYS A 260 3.50 -20.16 -37.38
C CYS A 260 2.64 -21.26 -36.73
N ASP A 261 2.91 -22.51 -37.10
CA ASP A 261 2.28 -23.68 -36.49
C ASP A 261 2.93 -23.98 -35.13
N VAL A 262 2.11 -24.36 -34.15
CA VAL A 262 2.55 -24.68 -32.79
C VAL A 262 2.55 -26.21 -32.61
N PRO A 263 3.68 -26.83 -32.22
CA PRO A 263 3.73 -28.27 -31.95
C PRO A 263 2.72 -28.65 -30.85
N SER A 264 1.88 -29.64 -31.12
CA SER A 264 0.88 -30.16 -30.19
C SER A 264 1.20 -31.62 -29.86
N ASN A 265 1.09 -31.99 -28.57
CA ASN A 265 1.25 -33.38 -28.12
C ASN A 265 0.07 -34.29 -28.53
N HIS A 266 -1.02 -33.71 -29.08
CA HIS A 266 -2.17 -34.45 -29.57
C HIS A 266 -2.09 -34.65 -31.10
N PRO A 267 -2.06 -35.91 -31.59
CA PRO A 267 -1.84 -36.21 -33.01
C PRO A 267 -2.95 -35.74 -33.98
N TRP A 268 -4.09 -35.24 -33.46
CA TRP A 268 -5.27 -34.87 -34.25
C TRP A 268 -5.67 -33.39 -34.13
N ARG A 269 -4.93 -32.57 -33.36
CA ARG A 269 -5.25 -31.15 -33.14
C ARG A 269 -4.11 -30.25 -33.58
N THR A 270 -4.33 -29.43 -34.60
CA THR A 270 -3.37 -28.46 -35.12
C THR A 270 -3.59 -27.10 -34.48
N HIS A 271 -2.63 -26.65 -33.68
CA HIS A 271 -2.65 -25.31 -33.07
C HIS A 271 -1.77 -24.36 -33.90
N HIS A 272 -2.22 -23.13 -34.06
CA HIS A 272 -1.54 -22.11 -34.85
C HIS A 272 -1.45 -20.81 -34.07
N LEU A 273 -0.34 -20.09 -34.22
CA LEU A 273 -0.13 -18.78 -33.63
C LEU A 273 -0.61 -17.67 -34.57
N TYR A 274 -1.41 -16.75 -34.07
CA TYR A 274 -1.93 -15.59 -34.79
C TYR A 274 -1.60 -14.28 -34.07
N LEU A 275 -1.35 -13.22 -34.83
CA LEU A 275 -1.27 -11.84 -34.36
C LEU A 275 -2.56 -11.10 -34.71
N GLU A 276 -3.32 -10.67 -33.71
CA GLU A 276 -4.47 -9.80 -33.88
C GLU A 276 -4.01 -8.41 -34.33
N ILE A 277 -4.43 -8.01 -35.53
CA ILE A 277 -4.05 -6.73 -36.14
C ILE A 277 -4.78 -5.57 -35.44
N ASP A 278 -5.95 -5.86 -34.87
CA ASP A 278 -6.82 -4.88 -34.22
C ASP A 278 -6.45 -4.58 -32.77
N THR A 279 -5.66 -5.43 -32.12
CA THR A 279 -5.34 -5.31 -30.68
C THR A 279 -3.85 -5.40 -30.40
N GLY A 280 -3.06 -5.94 -31.34
CA GLY A 280 -1.65 -6.27 -31.14
C GLY A 280 -1.44 -7.53 -30.29
N MET A 281 -2.48 -8.30 -29.97
CA MET A 281 -2.36 -9.51 -29.16
C MET A 281 -1.88 -10.73 -29.97
N LEU A 282 -1.05 -11.56 -29.36
CA LEU A 282 -0.70 -12.89 -29.87
C LEU A 282 -1.65 -13.95 -29.30
N ARG A 283 -2.13 -14.87 -30.14
CA ARG A 283 -3.04 -15.95 -29.74
C ARG A 283 -2.70 -17.28 -30.36
N VAL A 284 -2.71 -18.34 -29.55
CA VAL A 284 -2.64 -19.72 -30.03
C VAL A 284 -4.07 -20.23 -30.18
N ILE A 285 -4.43 -20.68 -31.38
CA ILE A 285 -5.79 -21.09 -31.72
C ILE A 285 -5.76 -22.47 -32.39
N GLU A 286 -6.63 -23.37 -31.94
CA GLU A 286 -6.89 -24.64 -32.62
C GLU A 286 -7.55 -24.34 -33.98
N TYR A 287 -6.95 -24.78 -35.08
CA TYR A 287 -7.47 -24.51 -36.42
C TYR A 287 -8.76 -25.29 -36.67
N ASP A 288 -9.84 -24.55 -36.95
CA ASP A 288 -11.13 -25.04 -37.45
C ASP A 288 -11.63 -24.03 -38.50
N GLU A 289 -12.20 -24.50 -39.61
CA GLU A 289 -12.73 -23.65 -40.69
C GLU A 289 -13.89 -22.71 -40.24
N LYS A 290 -14.51 -23.02 -39.10
CA LYS A 290 -15.50 -22.17 -38.42
C LYS A 290 -14.83 -21.06 -37.62
N ILE A 291 -13.65 -21.31 -37.06
CA ILE A 291 -12.89 -20.38 -36.20
C ILE A 291 -11.99 -19.46 -37.03
N VAL A 292 -11.33 -19.99 -38.07
CA VAL A 292 -10.36 -19.26 -38.89
C VAL A 292 -10.84 -19.18 -40.33
N LYS A 293 -10.96 -17.96 -40.87
CA LYS A 293 -11.36 -17.71 -42.26
C LYS A 293 -10.34 -16.86 -42.99
N CYS A 294 -10.12 -17.08 -44.28
CA CYS A 294 -9.24 -16.22 -45.07
C CYS A 294 -9.82 -14.79 -45.15
N LEU A 295 -8.98 -13.77 -44.90
CA LEU A 295 -9.39 -12.37 -45.00
C LEU A 295 -9.37 -11.92 -46.46
N ALA A 296 -10.53 -11.63 -47.03
CA ALA A 296 -10.60 -11.07 -48.38
C ALA A 296 -9.94 -9.68 -48.42
N GLN A 297 -9.23 -9.42 -49.52
CA GLN A 297 -8.38 -8.25 -49.69
C GLN A 297 -9.09 -6.89 -49.45
N ARG A 298 -10.39 -6.79 -49.76
CA ARG A 298 -11.23 -5.59 -49.48
C ARG A 298 -11.32 -5.21 -48.00
N TRP A 299 -11.25 -6.18 -47.10
CA TRP A 299 -11.41 -5.98 -45.65
C TRP A 299 -10.09 -5.57 -44.97
N ALA A 300 -8.97 -5.79 -45.64
CA ALA A 300 -7.67 -5.31 -45.20
C ALA A 300 -7.53 -3.78 -45.31
N CYS A 301 -8.43 -3.10 -46.01
CA CYS A 301 -8.36 -1.65 -46.28
C CYS A 301 -8.96 -0.74 -45.19
N LEU A 302 -9.59 -1.30 -44.15
CA LEU A 302 -10.23 -0.55 -43.06
C LEU A 302 -9.22 -0.09 -42.00
N GLU A 303 -9.50 1.04 -41.34
CA GLU A 303 -8.65 1.63 -40.29
C GLU A 303 -8.18 0.61 -39.25
N THR A 304 -6.93 0.74 -38.80
CA THR A 304 -6.34 -0.03 -37.69
C THR A 304 -5.90 0.91 -36.55
N PRO A 305 -5.92 0.45 -35.28
CA PRO A 305 -5.52 1.28 -34.14
C PRO A 305 -4.02 1.51 -34.05
N ILE A 306 -3.22 0.77 -34.82
CA ILE A 306 -1.78 0.89 -34.86
C ILE A 306 -1.42 2.09 -35.75
N MET A 307 -0.48 2.91 -35.31
CA MET A 307 0.11 4.07 -36.00
C MET A 307 1.62 3.84 -36.23
N GLU A 308 2.12 3.98 -37.46
CA GLU A 308 3.56 3.87 -37.80
C GLU A 308 4.14 5.27 -37.64
N VAL A 309 5.20 5.35 -36.85
CA VAL A 309 5.85 6.62 -36.55
C VAL A 309 7.35 6.52 -36.77
N ARG A 310 7.96 7.65 -37.08
CA ARG A 310 9.41 7.84 -36.97
C ARG A 310 9.68 9.04 -36.10
N PHE A 311 10.88 9.15 -35.55
CA PHE A 311 11.27 10.27 -34.71
C PHE A 311 12.02 11.34 -35.51
N GLN A 312 11.81 12.60 -35.17
CA GLN A 312 12.45 13.73 -35.84
C GLN A 312 13.97 13.72 -35.59
N GLY A 313 14.77 13.84 -36.65
CA GLY A 313 16.22 14.02 -36.54
C GLY A 313 17.02 12.78 -36.16
N ILE A 314 16.45 11.58 -36.29
CA ILE A 314 17.09 10.34 -35.84
C ILE A 314 17.92 9.66 -36.92
N THR A 315 19.13 9.25 -36.53
CA THR A 315 20.09 8.51 -37.36
C THR A 315 20.63 7.24 -36.67
N THR A 316 20.19 6.94 -35.44
CA THR A 316 20.66 5.78 -34.66
C THR A 316 19.54 5.16 -33.81
N ASP A 317 19.57 3.84 -33.62
CA ASP A 317 18.61 3.11 -32.78
C ASP A 317 18.64 3.54 -31.31
N LEU A 318 19.79 4.02 -30.84
CA LEU A 318 19.92 4.56 -29.48
C LEU A 318 19.02 5.78 -29.29
N GLN A 319 18.92 6.64 -30.30
CA GLN A 319 18.04 7.81 -30.22
C GLN A 319 16.56 7.41 -30.35
N VAL A 320 16.22 6.42 -31.18
CA VAL A 320 14.85 5.84 -31.23
C VAL A 320 14.43 5.38 -29.84
N SER A 321 15.33 4.67 -29.14
CA SER A 321 15.06 4.15 -27.79
C SER A 321 14.82 5.28 -26.78
N LYS A 322 15.63 6.34 -26.81
CA LYS A 322 15.42 7.53 -25.97
C LYS A 322 14.05 8.20 -26.17
N HIS A 323 13.60 8.30 -27.43
CA HIS A 323 12.28 8.85 -27.73
C HIS A 323 11.14 7.92 -27.26
N ILE A 324 11.29 6.60 -27.39
CA ILE A 324 10.32 5.63 -26.89
C ILE A 324 10.22 5.70 -25.36
N ASP A 325 11.35 5.81 -24.66
CA ASP A 325 11.36 5.93 -23.19
C ASP A 325 10.71 7.23 -22.72
N SER A 326 10.91 8.33 -23.45
CA SER A 326 10.19 9.60 -23.24
C SER A 326 8.68 9.41 -23.39
N ILE A 327 8.22 8.70 -24.43
CA ILE A 327 6.80 8.41 -24.64
C ILE A 327 6.24 7.50 -23.54
N ARG A 328 6.95 6.45 -23.14
CA ARG A 328 6.51 5.55 -22.06
C ARG A 328 6.35 6.28 -20.73
N ARG A 329 7.21 7.27 -20.45
CA ARG A 329 7.18 8.08 -19.23
C ARG A 329 6.08 9.14 -19.25
N THR A 330 5.93 9.84 -20.38
CA THR A 330 5.05 11.02 -20.48
C THR A 330 3.67 10.71 -21.05
N GLY A 331 3.51 9.59 -21.76
CA GLY A 331 2.32 9.24 -22.53
C GLY A 331 2.03 10.18 -23.70
N ARG A 332 2.96 11.07 -24.08
CA ARG A 332 2.71 12.17 -25.03
C ARG A 332 3.84 12.36 -26.03
N ALA A 333 3.49 12.79 -27.24
CA ALA A 333 4.41 13.27 -28.26
C ALA A 333 3.73 14.34 -29.12
N LYS A 334 4.47 14.98 -30.01
CA LYS A 334 3.95 15.94 -30.99
C LYS A 334 4.17 15.41 -32.40
N ILE A 335 3.11 15.36 -33.20
CA ILE A 335 3.21 15.05 -34.63
C ILE A 335 3.71 16.31 -35.34
N PHE A 336 4.97 16.29 -35.72
CA PHE A 336 5.68 17.39 -36.38
C PHE A 336 5.34 17.45 -37.88
N SER A 337 5.33 16.31 -38.56
CA SER A 337 5.00 16.20 -39.98
C SER A 337 4.46 14.82 -40.32
N ILE A 338 3.95 14.65 -41.53
CA ILE A 338 3.54 13.35 -42.07
C ILE A 338 4.31 13.10 -43.36
N ASP A 339 5.14 12.06 -43.35
CA ASP A 339 5.91 11.64 -44.52
C ASP A 339 5.05 10.78 -45.44
N ARG A 340 4.84 11.26 -46.67
CA ARG A 340 4.06 10.54 -47.68
C ARG A 340 4.99 9.85 -48.66
N VAL A 341 5.30 8.57 -48.45
CA VAL A 341 6.19 7.81 -49.34
C VAL A 341 5.41 6.75 -50.12
N ASN A 342 5.53 6.76 -51.45
CA ASN A 342 5.00 5.70 -52.31
C ASN A 342 5.94 4.48 -52.33
N ARG A 343 5.95 3.70 -51.23
CA ARG A 343 6.86 2.55 -51.06
C ARG A 343 6.63 1.42 -52.07
N ALA A 344 5.51 1.36 -52.79
CA ALA A 344 5.31 0.34 -53.84
C ALA A 344 6.14 0.57 -55.10
N LYS A 345 6.44 1.83 -55.45
CA LYS A 345 7.28 2.14 -56.62
C LYS A 345 8.71 1.59 -56.46
N ASN A 346 9.18 1.45 -55.21
CA ASN A 346 10.50 0.94 -54.87
C ASN A 346 10.53 -0.59 -54.67
N ARG A 347 9.47 -1.22 -54.15
CA ARG A 347 9.43 -2.69 -53.93
C ARG A 347 8.96 -3.49 -55.15
N PHE A 348 8.22 -2.90 -56.08
CA PHE A 348 7.61 -3.61 -57.22
C PHE A 348 8.01 -3.04 -58.59
N ALA A 349 9.17 -2.39 -58.69
CA ALA A 349 9.68 -1.80 -59.94
C ALA A 349 9.75 -2.80 -61.13
N ASN A 350 9.72 -4.10 -60.87
CA ASN A 350 9.77 -5.17 -61.89
C ASN A 350 8.40 -5.79 -62.24
N PHE A 351 7.28 -5.34 -61.65
CA PHE A 351 5.95 -5.86 -61.99
C PHE A 351 5.18 -4.83 -62.82
N ASN A 352 5.12 -5.06 -64.12
CA ASN A 352 4.21 -4.36 -65.03
C ASN A 352 2.80 -4.88 -64.79
N ASP A 353 2.00 -4.21 -63.96
CA ASP A 353 0.55 -4.26 -64.15
C ASP A 353 -0.21 -3.09 -63.52
N TYR A 354 -1.22 -2.64 -64.24
CA TYR A 354 -1.98 -1.39 -64.07
C TYR A 354 -2.90 -1.35 -62.83
N VAL A 355 -2.83 -2.33 -61.93
CA VAL A 355 -3.77 -2.52 -60.81
C VAL A 355 -3.22 -1.99 -59.46
N VAL A 356 -1.94 -1.62 -59.39
CA VAL A 356 -1.26 -1.31 -58.11
C VAL A 356 -1.41 0.16 -57.64
N ARG A 357 -2.18 1.01 -58.35
CA ARG A 357 -2.21 2.46 -58.07
C ARG A 357 -2.95 2.91 -56.80
N THR A 358 -3.68 2.04 -56.09
CA THR A 358 -4.48 2.45 -54.91
C THR A 358 -4.03 1.84 -53.56
N TRP A 359 -2.92 1.11 -53.53
CA TRP A 359 -2.56 0.23 -52.40
C TRP A 359 -1.31 0.63 -51.59
N SER A 360 -0.70 1.79 -51.85
CA SER A 360 0.71 1.97 -51.48
C SER A 360 1.20 3.37 -51.06
N THR A 361 0.33 4.23 -50.57
CA THR A 361 0.76 5.37 -49.77
C THR A 361 0.76 4.97 -48.30
N PHE A 362 1.94 4.73 -47.76
CA PHE A 362 2.13 4.66 -46.31
C PHE A 362 2.49 6.07 -45.87
N ASP A 363 1.62 6.64 -45.05
CA ASP A 363 1.86 7.92 -44.42
C ASP A 363 2.49 7.60 -43.04
N THR A 364 3.70 8.06 -42.80
CA THR A 364 4.40 7.87 -41.52
C THR A 364 4.32 9.17 -40.73
N ALA A 365 3.79 9.13 -39.49
CA ALA A 365 3.82 10.31 -38.63
C ALA A 365 5.23 10.53 -38.08
N VAL A 366 5.72 11.76 -38.15
CA VAL A 366 7.02 12.18 -37.63
C VAL A 366 6.81 12.78 -36.26
N LEU A 367 7.24 12.07 -35.22
CA LEU A 367 7.09 12.49 -33.83
C LEU A 367 8.30 13.28 -33.35
N GLN A 368 8.03 14.37 -32.68
CA GLN A 368 8.94 15.08 -31.79
C GLN A 368 8.52 14.76 -30.36
N THR A 369 9.41 14.22 -29.54
CA THR A 369 9.12 14.02 -28.10
C THR A 369 9.58 15.23 -27.32
N TYR A 370 8.94 15.46 -26.17
CA TYR A 370 9.31 16.52 -25.25
C TYR A 370 10.68 16.21 -24.61
N LYS A 371 11.54 17.23 -24.48
CA LYS A 371 12.84 17.08 -23.78
C LYS A 371 12.58 16.89 -22.29
N ASP A 372 13.22 15.88 -21.72
CA ASP A 372 13.25 15.70 -20.27
C ASP A 372 14.23 16.73 -19.69
N HIS A 373 13.74 17.63 -18.84
CA HIS A 373 14.60 18.52 -18.08
C HIS A 373 14.68 17.99 -16.65
N PRO A 374 15.88 17.83 -16.06
CA PRO A 374 15.97 17.68 -14.62
C PRO A 374 15.27 18.86 -13.95
N LYS A 375 14.68 18.63 -12.77
CA LYS A 375 14.15 19.71 -11.92
C LYS A 375 15.19 20.86 -11.91
N PRO A 376 14.79 22.10 -12.21
CA PRO A 376 15.74 23.21 -12.21
C PRO A 376 16.39 23.33 -10.83
N SER A 377 17.69 23.66 -10.80
CA SER A 377 18.29 24.11 -9.54
C SER A 377 17.64 25.43 -9.13
N LEU A 378 17.59 25.70 -7.82
CA LEU A 378 17.00 26.91 -7.22
C LEU A 378 17.58 28.24 -7.77
N GLU A 379 18.66 28.19 -8.55
CA GLU A 379 19.33 29.36 -9.12
C GLU A 379 18.76 29.82 -10.47
N THR A 380 17.98 28.98 -11.17
CA THR A 380 17.38 29.32 -12.48
C THR A 380 15.91 28.89 -12.55
N LEU A 381 15.04 29.70 -11.95
CA LEU A 381 13.59 29.47 -11.88
C LEU A 381 12.87 29.42 -13.23
N PHE A 382 13.50 29.87 -14.33
CA PHE A 382 12.86 29.92 -15.65
C PHE A 382 13.73 29.28 -16.74
N CYS A 383 13.19 28.24 -17.38
CA CYS A 383 13.80 27.64 -18.56
C CYS A 383 13.51 28.53 -19.79
N PRO A 384 14.53 28.97 -20.54
CA PRO A 384 14.33 29.82 -21.72
C PRO A 384 13.80 29.06 -22.95
N GLU A 385 13.64 27.72 -22.89
CA GLU A 385 13.14 26.91 -24.00
C GLU A 385 11.60 26.80 -24.00
N LYS A 386 10.99 27.19 -25.13
CA LYS A 386 9.53 27.26 -25.37
C LYS A 386 8.75 25.94 -25.23
N ASP A 387 9.45 24.80 -25.23
CA ASP A 387 8.84 23.45 -25.24
C ASP A 387 9.05 22.70 -23.90
N CYS A 388 9.39 23.42 -22.81
CA CYS A 388 9.60 22.85 -21.48
C CYS A 388 8.27 22.56 -20.76
N VAL A 389 8.16 21.38 -20.13
CA VAL A 389 6.92 20.91 -19.46
C VAL A 389 7.03 20.84 -17.93
N GLY A 390 8.11 21.37 -17.35
CA GLY A 390 8.20 21.57 -15.90
C GLY A 390 7.21 22.63 -15.41
N MET A 391 7.13 22.85 -14.09
CA MET A 391 6.34 23.92 -13.42
C MET A 391 6.59 25.36 -13.92
N CYS A 392 7.36 25.54 -14.99
CA CYS A 392 7.83 26.79 -15.56
C CYS A 392 7.09 27.23 -16.84
N ASN A 393 6.06 26.52 -17.31
CA ASN A 393 5.23 27.05 -18.41
C ASN A 393 4.26 28.12 -17.87
N THR A 394 4.61 29.38 -18.11
CA THR A 394 3.88 30.58 -17.69
C THR A 394 2.48 30.71 -18.29
N ASP A 395 2.14 29.97 -19.35
CA ASP A 395 0.81 30.06 -19.96
C ASP A 395 -0.28 29.43 -19.08
N VAL A 396 0.08 28.50 -18.18
CA VAL A 396 -0.82 27.96 -17.15
C VAL A 396 -1.14 29.00 -16.05
N TYR A 397 -0.30 30.02 -15.90
CA TYR A 397 -0.47 31.10 -14.91
C TYR A 397 -1.11 32.37 -15.48
N LEU A 398 -1.34 32.45 -16.79
CA LEU A 398 -1.89 33.64 -17.46
C LEU A 398 -3.32 33.47 -17.97
N GLU A 399 -3.97 32.34 -17.72
CA GLU A 399 -5.43 32.31 -17.78
C GLU A 399 -5.97 33.26 -16.68
N ALA A 400 -6.58 34.36 -17.11
CA ALA A 400 -7.23 35.29 -16.20
C ALA A 400 -8.15 34.48 -15.26
N PRO A 401 -8.02 34.62 -13.94
CA PRO A 401 -8.90 33.91 -13.02
C PRO A 401 -10.34 34.19 -13.43
N THR A 402 -11.13 33.12 -13.49
CA THR A 402 -12.59 33.24 -13.59
C THR A 402 -13.01 34.23 -12.50
N PRO A 403 -13.82 35.27 -12.80
CA PRO A 403 -14.18 36.26 -11.82
C PRO A 403 -14.64 35.56 -10.55
N VAL A 404 -13.89 35.80 -9.47
CA VAL A 404 -14.18 35.26 -8.14
C VAL A 404 -15.57 35.74 -7.80
N SER A 405 -16.54 34.83 -7.73
CA SER A 405 -17.82 35.17 -7.13
C SER A 405 -17.54 35.64 -5.72
N ASP A 406 -18.11 36.76 -5.29
CA ASP A 406 -17.98 37.28 -3.91
C ASP A 406 -18.54 36.31 -2.83
N GLU A 407 -19.07 35.15 -3.23
CA GLU A 407 -19.57 34.10 -2.37
C GLU A 407 -18.44 33.10 -2.00
N PRO A 408 -18.13 32.87 -0.70
CA PRO A 408 -17.09 31.93 -0.29
C PRO A 408 -17.37 30.51 -0.82
N LEU A 409 -16.32 29.80 -1.25
CA LEU A 409 -16.42 28.50 -1.94
C LEU A 409 -17.28 27.46 -1.19
N ALA A 410 -17.19 27.42 0.16
CA ALA A 410 -17.98 26.54 1.01
C ALA A 410 -19.50 26.82 0.93
N VAL A 411 -19.89 28.09 0.79
CA VAL A 411 -21.28 28.53 0.64
C VAL A 411 -21.84 28.13 -0.71
N GLY A 412 -21.05 28.35 -1.77
CA GLY A 412 -21.43 27.95 -3.12
C GLY A 412 -21.72 26.45 -3.20
N LYS A 413 -20.93 25.61 -2.52
CA LYS A 413 -21.14 24.14 -2.46
C LYS A 413 -22.38 23.75 -1.64
N LEU A 414 -22.61 24.38 -0.48
CA LEU A 414 -23.82 24.15 0.31
C LEU A 414 -25.09 24.58 -0.43
N ASN A 415 -25.05 25.71 -1.13
CA ASN A 415 -26.17 26.20 -1.92
C ASN A 415 -26.43 25.30 -3.15
N LYS A 416 -25.38 24.79 -3.79
CA LYS A 416 -25.52 23.74 -4.82
C LYS A 416 -26.19 22.48 -4.26
N LEU A 417 -25.76 21.99 -3.10
CA LEU A 417 -26.41 20.83 -2.46
C LEU A 417 -27.89 21.09 -2.16
N ARG A 418 -28.24 22.27 -1.63
CA ARG A 418 -29.63 22.65 -1.37
C ARG A 418 -30.46 22.75 -2.64
N SER A 419 -29.86 23.17 -3.76
CA SER A 419 -30.56 23.21 -5.05
C SER A 419 -30.89 21.82 -5.61
N GLU A 420 -30.21 20.75 -5.14
CA GLU A 420 -30.53 19.36 -5.48
C GLU A 420 -31.70 18.79 -4.66
N PHE A 421 -32.21 19.53 -3.66
CA PHE A 421 -33.34 19.06 -2.86
C PHE A 421 -34.60 19.08 -3.73
N SER A 422 -35.31 17.94 -3.78
CA SER A 422 -36.65 17.93 -4.36
C SER A 422 -37.58 18.82 -3.52
N VAL A 423 -38.68 19.32 -4.10
CA VAL A 423 -39.63 20.21 -3.42
C VAL A 423 -40.14 19.64 -2.08
N SER A 424 -40.10 18.32 -1.89
CA SER A 424 -40.54 17.63 -0.69
C SER A 424 -39.42 17.27 0.31
N LEU A 425 -38.15 17.49 -0.03
CA LEU A 425 -37.00 17.13 0.81
C LEU A 425 -36.68 18.25 1.80
N ALA A 426 -36.77 17.96 3.10
CA ALA A 426 -36.56 18.95 4.16
C ALA A 426 -35.12 18.94 4.72
N ALA A 427 -34.48 17.77 4.72
CA ALA A 427 -33.09 17.62 5.17
C ALA A 427 -32.38 16.49 4.42
N TYR A 428 -31.05 16.52 4.44
CA TYR A 428 -30.16 15.51 3.91
C TYR A 428 -29.10 15.11 4.94
N ILE A 429 -28.98 13.81 5.22
CA ILE A 429 -27.99 13.23 6.13
C ILE A 429 -26.79 12.77 5.30
N LEU A 430 -25.61 13.22 5.70
CA LEU A 430 -24.33 12.90 5.08
C LEU A 430 -23.33 12.39 6.14
N PRO A 431 -23.25 11.07 6.35
CA PRO A 431 -22.18 10.47 7.15
C PRO A 431 -20.81 10.64 6.47
N ASN A 432 -19.74 10.87 7.26
CA ASN A 432 -18.37 10.89 6.77
C ASN A 432 -17.81 9.47 6.66
N THR A 433 -18.32 8.71 5.70
CA THR A 433 -17.93 7.30 5.49
C THR A 433 -18.17 6.88 4.04
N ASP A 434 -17.99 5.59 3.74
CA ASP A 434 -18.21 4.99 2.44
C ASP A 434 -19.20 3.79 2.49
N SER A 435 -19.28 3.03 1.40
CA SER A 435 -20.20 1.89 1.28
C SER A 435 -19.86 0.69 2.16
N HIS A 436 -18.72 0.71 2.84
CA HIS A 436 -18.18 -0.37 3.65
C HIS A 436 -17.88 0.05 5.09
N GLN A 437 -18.34 1.25 5.49
CA GLN A 437 -18.14 1.82 6.82
C GLN A 437 -16.67 1.93 7.23
N ASN A 438 -15.79 2.19 6.27
CA ASN A 438 -14.38 2.40 6.59
C ASN A 438 -14.20 3.69 7.40
N GLU A 439 -13.29 3.65 8.37
CA GLU A 439 -12.89 4.82 9.17
C GLU A 439 -12.30 5.92 8.27
N ARG A 440 -11.48 5.52 7.29
CA ARG A 440 -10.88 6.44 6.32
C ARG A 440 -11.53 6.27 4.97
N VAL A 441 -11.88 7.41 4.37
CA VAL A 441 -12.51 7.47 3.06
C VAL A 441 -11.48 8.00 2.05
N PRO A 442 -11.25 7.31 0.92
CA PRO A 442 -10.36 7.80 -0.13
C PRO A 442 -10.90 9.09 -0.75
N GLU A 443 -10.03 9.92 -1.31
CA GLU A 443 -10.39 11.27 -1.74
C GLU A 443 -11.55 11.31 -2.75
N TYR A 444 -11.64 10.33 -3.66
CA TYR A 444 -12.74 10.24 -4.63
C TYR A 444 -14.10 9.92 -3.99
N LEU A 445 -14.15 9.53 -2.71
CA LEU A 445 -15.38 9.33 -1.92
C LEU A 445 -15.51 10.33 -0.77
N GLY A 446 -14.52 11.21 -0.55
CA GLY A 446 -14.45 12.20 0.53
C GLY A 446 -15.44 13.35 0.38
N ARG A 447 -16.74 13.06 0.40
CA ARG A 447 -17.81 14.04 0.16
C ARG A 447 -17.90 15.13 1.22
N MET A 448 -17.67 14.78 2.49
CA MET A 448 -17.63 15.77 3.57
C MET A 448 -16.43 16.71 3.39
N LYS A 449 -15.24 16.18 3.07
CA LYS A 449 -14.05 16.97 2.73
C LYS A 449 -14.32 17.88 1.54
N PHE A 450 -14.96 17.39 0.47
CA PHE A 450 -15.34 18.22 -0.67
C PHE A 450 -16.30 19.34 -0.27
N LEU A 451 -17.35 19.04 0.50
CA LEU A 451 -18.41 19.98 0.87
C LEU A 451 -17.95 21.05 1.87
N SER A 452 -17.08 20.68 2.82
CA SER A 452 -16.78 21.50 4.02
C SER A 452 -15.29 21.74 4.28
N GLU A 453 -14.40 21.13 3.51
CA GLU A 453 -12.94 21.13 3.72
C GLU A 453 -12.46 20.40 4.99
N PHE A 454 -13.38 19.83 5.75
CA PHE A 454 -13.07 18.99 6.91
C PHE A 454 -12.18 17.80 6.55
N THR A 455 -11.08 17.66 7.27
CA THR A 455 -10.06 16.63 7.02
C THR A 455 -10.10 15.46 8.02
N GLY A 456 -10.92 15.56 9.07
CA GLY A 456 -11.09 14.48 10.05
C GLY A 456 -11.81 13.26 9.49
N THR A 457 -11.72 12.14 10.22
CA THR A 457 -12.24 10.84 9.78
C THR A 457 -13.63 10.55 10.34
N GLY A 458 -13.99 11.08 11.51
CA GLY A 458 -15.28 10.83 12.17
C GLY A 458 -16.30 11.95 11.98
N GLY A 459 -17.59 11.58 11.83
CA GLY A 459 -18.71 12.49 12.00
C GLY A 459 -19.86 12.32 11.01
N CYS A 460 -20.93 13.07 11.21
CA CYS A 460 -22.12 13.07 10.37
C CYS A 460 -22.72 14.47 10.26
N ALA A 461 -22.96 14.91 9.03
CA ALA A 461 -23.62 16.18 8.74
C ALA A 461 -25.12 15.99 8.51
N VAL A 462 -25.90 16.97 8.93
CA VAL A 462 -27.31 17.12 8.55
C VAL A 462 -27.49 18.51 7.96
N ILE A 463 -27.93 18.55 6.71
CA ILE A 463 -28.11 19.78 5.94
C ILE A 463 -29.60 19.96 5.67
N THR A 464 -30.13 21.11 6.01
CA THR A 464 -31.50 21.56 5.66
C THR A 464 -31.41 22.68 4.63
N ASN A 465 -32.56 23.19 4.19
CA ASN A 465 -32.63 24.37 3.33
C ASN A 465 -31.95 25.61 3.94
N GLU A 466 -31.82 25.69 5.27
CA GLU A 466 -31.33 26.88 5.97
C GLU A 466 -30.08 26.62 6.82
N LYS A 467 -30.01 25.47 7.48
CA LYS A 467 -28.97 25.11 8.46
C LYS A 467 -28.08 23.97 7.98
N ALA A 468 -26.81 23.98 8.34
CA ALA A 468 -25.90 22.83 8.24
C ALA A 468 -25.28 22.57 9.61
N VAL A 469 -25.46 21.34 10.13
CA VAL A 469 -24.98 20.95 11.45
C VAL A 469 -24.13 19.68 11.32
N PHE A 470 -22.98 19.65 11.97
CA PHE A 470 -22.03 18.55 11.91
C PHE A 470 -21.77 18.00 13.31
N TRP A 471 -22.10 16.73 13.53
CA TRP A 471 -21.79 16.01 14.76
C TRP A 471 -20.50 15.22 14.58
N THR A 472 -19.60 15.30 15.54
CA THR A 472 -18.34 14.55 15.53
C THR A 472 -17.89 14.22 16.95
N ASP A 473 -16.98 13.26 17.09
CA ASP A 473 -16.44 12.79 18.38
C ASP A 473 -15.46 13.78 19.02
N ASN A 474 -15.06 13.51 20.26
CA ASN A 474 -14.11 14.33 21.01
C ASN A 474 -12.76 14.54 20.30
N GLN A 475 -12.26 13.53 19.57
CA GLN A 475 -10.95 13.61 18.91
C GLN A 475 -10.99 14.59 17.73
N HIS A 476 -12.12 14.62 17.04
CA HIS A 476 -12.35 15.43 15.84
C HIS A 476 -13.02 16.78 16.12
N PHE A 477 -13.66 16.96 17.28
CA PHE A 477 -14.42 18.17 17.61
C PHE A 477 -13.57 19.46 17.52
N LYS A 478 -12.34 19.43 18.03
CA LYS A 478 -11.41 20.57 17.92
C LYS A 478 -10.98 20.84 16.47
N ILE A 479 -10.75 19.79 15.68
CA ILE A 479 -10.39 19.89 14.26
C ILE A 479 -11.56 20.52 13.50
N ALA A 480 -12.77 20.00 13.68
CA ALA A 480 -13.97 20.51 13.05
C ALA A 480 -14.25 21.97 13.43
N GLY A 481 -14.06 22.34 14.70
CA GLY A 481 -14.24 23.73 15.15
C GLY A 481 -13.21 24.72 14.59
N ARG A 482 -12.10 24.25 14.02
CA ARG A 482 -11.07 25.07 13.34
C ARG A 482 -11.29 25.10 11.83
N GLU A 483 -11.62 23.96 11.22
CA GLU A 483 -11.69 23.81 9.77
C GLU A 483 -13.05 24.21 9.17
N LEU A 484 -14.17 23.98 9.88
CA LEU A 484 -15.49 24.35 9.36
C LEU A 484 -15.77 25.84 9.58
N ASP A 485 -16.25 26.52 8.54
CA ASP A 485 -16.68 27.92 8.63
C ASP A 485 -17.93 28.05 9.52
N LYS A 486 -17.73 28.63 10.70
CA LYS A 486 -18.76 28.84 11.75
C LYS A 486 -19.92 29.73 11.30
N THR A 487 -19.76 30.46 10.20
CA THR A 487 -20.84 31.25 9.60
C THR A 487 -21.93 30.35 9.02
N TYR A 488 -21.56 29.16 8.54
CA TYR A 488 -22.46 28.26 7.80
C TYR A 488 -22.68 26.92 8.51
N TRP A 489 -21.72 26.50 9.33
CA TRP A 489 -21.74 25.21 10.02
C TRP A 489 -21.86 25.39 11.54
N THR A 490 -22.75 24.61 12.14
CA THR A 490 -22.77 24.39 13.59
C THR A 490 -22.12 23.05 13.91
N VAL A 491 -21.01 23.06 14.66
CA VAL A 491 -20.31 21.84 15.07
C VAL A 491 -20.79 21.40 16.46
N LYS A 492 -21.12 20.12 16.61
CA LYS A 492 -21.62 19.51 17.86
C LYS A 492 -20.75 18.33 18.27
N ASN A 493 -20.44 18.26 19.57
CA ASN A 493 -19.69 17.15 20.14
C ASN A 493 -20.66 16.02 20.51
N GLN A 494 -20.62 14.90 19.79
CA GLN A 494 -21.56 13.79 19.98
C GLN A 494 -21.34 13.01 21.29
N ASP A 495 -20.14 13.08 21.87
CA ASP A 495 -19.78 12.35 23.08
C ASP A 495 -20.22 13.10 24.36
N ASP A 496 -20.54 14.39 24.24
CA ASP A 496 -21.11 15.17 25.32
C ASP A 496 -22.59 14.78 25.50
N LYS A 497 -22.91 14.22 26.67
CA LYS A 497 -24.27 13.77 27.02
C LYS A 497 -25.31 14.91 27.03
N SER A 498 -24.88 16.16 27.11
CA SER A 498 -25.76 17.33 27.03
C SER A 498 -26.09 17.72 25.58
N THR A 499 -25.31 17.23 24.60
CA THR A 499 -25.56 17.45 23.18
C THR A 499 -26.75 16.63 22.71
N GLU A 500 -27.71 17.28 22.05
CA GLU A 500 -28.84 16.58 21.43
C GLU A 500 -28.38 15.67 20.28
N THR A 501 -29.02 14.50 20.17
CA THR A 501 -28.73 13.55 19.08
C THR A 501 -29.24 14.07 17.74
N ILE A 502 -28.73 13.54 16.62
CA ILE A 502 -29.24 13.85 15.27
C ILE A 502 -30.77 13.66 15.19
N VAL A 503 -31.27 12.58 15.79
CA VAL A 503 -32.70 12.27 15.79
C VAL A 503 -33.49 13.31 16.58
N ASP A 504 -33.02 13.71 17.76
CA ASP A 504 -33.71 14.71 18.58
C ASP A 504 -33.69 16.08 17.91
N TRP A 505 -32.56 16.46 17.30
CA TRP A 505 -32.44 17.69 16.53
C TRP A 505 -33.42 17.72 15.35
N LEU A 506 -33.50 16.63 14.56
CA LEU A 506 -34.45 16.53 13.44
C LEU A 506 -35.91 16.68 13.90
N ARG A 507 -36.28 16.11 15.06
CA ARG A 507 -37.64 16.23 15.63
C ARG A 507 -37.97 17.65 16.06
N ASN A 508 -36.98 18.37 16.57
CA ASN A 508 -37.16 19.74 17.06
C ASN A 508 -37.21 20.75 15.90
N GLU A 509 -36.49 20.47 14.81
CA GLU A 509 -36.27 21.42 13.71
C GLU A 509 -37.24 21.25 12.55
N LEU A 510 -37.70 20.02 12.28
CA LEU A 510 -38.51 19.74 11.09
C LEU A 510 -40.01 19.64 11.40
N PRO A 511 -40.89 20.20 10.55
CA PRO A 511 -42.33 20.05 10.71
C PRO A 511 -42.78 18.61 10.43
N VAL A 512 -43.95 18.26 10.98
CA VAL A 512 -44.62 16.97 10.69
C VAL A 512 -44.86 16.82 9.18
N GLY A 513 -44.57 15.63 8.65
CA GLY A 513 -44.66 15.32 7.21
C GLY A 513 -43.37 15.55 6.42
N SER A 514 -42.29 15.99 7.09
CA SER A 514 -41.00 16.22 6.45
C SER A 514 -40.33 14.92 5.98
N LEU A 515 -39.70 14.97 4.80
CA LEU A 515 -38.85 13.90 4.28
C LEU A 515 -37.37 14.23 4.54
N VAL A 516 -36.64 13.26 5.06
CA VAL A 516 -35.20 13.38 5.34
C VAL A 516 -34.43 12.37 4.48
N GLY A 517 -33.67 12.89 3.54
CA GLY A 517 -32.93 12.10 2.55
C GLY A 517 -31.59 11.62 3.05
N PHE A 518 -31.13 10.50 2.52
CA PHE A 518 -29.77 10.01 2.75
C PHE A 518 -29.34 9.09 1.60
N ASP A 519 -28.03 8.95 1.39
CA ASP A 519 -27.49 7.91 0.50
C ASP A 519 -27.55 6.54 1.21
N PRO A 520 -28.29 5.56 0.67
CA PRO A 520 -28.49 4.26 1.31
C PRO A 520 -27.19 3.45 1.45
N LYS A 521 -26.13 3.80 0.72
CA LYS A 521 -24.83 3.14 0.86
C LYS A 521 -24.05 3.61 2.08
N LEU A 522 -24.32 4.80 2.60
CA LEU A 522 -23.53 5.41 3.68
C LEU A 522 -24.16 5.20 5.07
N VAL A 523 -25.46 4.95 5.14
CA VAL A 523 -26.17 4.70 6.39
C VAL A 523 -26.28 3.20 6.62
N THR A 524 -25.95 2.70 7.82
CA THR A 524 -26.12 1.28 8.15
C THR A 524 -27.59 0.89 8.21
N PHE A 525 -27.90 -0.37 7.88
CA PHE A 525 -29.26 -0.89 7.95
C PHE A 525 -29.79 -0.85 9.40
N ALA A 526 -28.93 -1.15 10.38
CA ALA A 526 -29.25 -1.05 11.80
C ALA A 526 -29.64 0.38 12.20
N ASN A 527 -28.83 1.38 11.83
CA ASN A 527 -29.10 2.79 12.14
C ASN A 527 -30.35 3.29 11.42
N TYR A 528 -30.55 2.91 10.16
CA TYR A 528 -31.78 3.22 9.42
C TYR A 528 -33.03 2.71 10.15
N LEU A 529 -33.05 1.44 10.58
CA LEU A 529 -34.19 0.87 11.33
C LEU A 529 -34.43 1.61 12.66
N LYS A 530 -33.36 1.91 13.40
CA LYS A 530 -33.44 2.65 14.67
C LYS A 530 -34.01 4.06 14.46
N MET A 531 -33.41 4.84 13.56
CA MET A 531 -33.81 6.21 13.27
C MET A 531 -35.22 6.28 12.68
N SER A 532 -35.56 5.38 11.76
CA SER A 532 -36.90 5.31 11.13
C SER A 532 -38.00 5.10 12.18
N ARG A 533 -37.82 4.15 13.11
CA ARG A 533 -38.78 3.95 14.22
C ARG A 533 -38.89 5.17 15.13
N GLN A 534 -37.76 5.81 15.43
CA GLN A 534 -37.71 7.00 16.28
C GLN A 534 -38.39 8.23 15.65
N LEU A 535 -38.15 8.48 14.36
CA LEU A 535 -38.68 9.63 13.62
C LEU A 535 -40.16 9.46 13.22
N LYS A 536 -40.61 8.21 13.01
CA LYS A 536 -42.02 7.91 12.69
C LYS A 536 -43.01 8.45 13.72
N SER A 537 -42.63 8.47 15.00
CA SER A 537 -43.46 9.04 16.08
C SER A 537 -43.70 10.55 15.96
N SER A 538 -42.84 11.25 15.22
CA SER A 538 -42.91 12.69 14.95
C SER A 538 -43.46 12.99 13.53
N GLY A 539 -43.92 11.96 12.81
CA GLY A 539 -44.38 12.08 11.43
C GLY A 539 -43.31 12.51 10.43
N ILE A 540 -42.03 12.26 10.74
CA ILE A 540 -40.89 12.48 9.85
C ILE A 540 -40.52 11.14 9.22
N GLU A 541 -40.26 11.13 7.91
CA GLU A 541 -39.93 9.91 7.15
C GLU A 541 -38.50 9.98 6.59
N LEU A 542 -37.76 8.89 6.74
CA LEU A 542 -36.44 8.73 6.13
C LEU A 542 -36.60 8.22 4.69
N LEU A 543 -36.03 8.94 3.73
CA LEU A 543 -36.10 8.63 2.31
C LEU A 543 -34.72 8.20 1.78
N PRO A 544 -34.52 6.93 1.41
CA PRO A 544 -33.32 6.50 0.71
C PRO A 544 -33.26 7.13 -0.70
N ILE A 545 -32.18 7.84 -1.02
CA ILE A 545 -31.96 8.48 -2.32
C ILE A 545 -30.82 7.74 -3.04
N PRO A 546 -31.10 6.94 -4.09
CA PRO A 546 -30.06 6.27 -4.87
C PRO A 546 -29.20 7.28 -5.63
N GLY A 547 -27.88 7.22 -5.40
CA GLY A 547 -26.94 8.20 -5.94
C GLY A 547 -26.81 9.39 -4.99
N ASN A 548 -25.57 9.73 -4.64
CA ASN A 548 -25.31 10.80 -3.70
C ASN A 548 -25.53 12.17 -4.36
N LEU A 549 -26.30 13.06 -3.72
CA LEU A 549 -26.61 14.39 -4.28
C LEU A 549 -25.35 15.24 -4.51
N ILE A 550 -24.29 15.02 -3.72
CA ILE A 550 -23.02 15.73 -3.87
C ILE A 550 -22.32 15.36 -5.18
N ASP A 551 -22.49 14.11 -5.63
CA ASP A 551 -21.83 13.62 -6.84
C ASP A 551 -22.36 14.33 -8.11
N ASN A 552 -23.52 14.99 -8.05
CA ASN A 552 -24.12 15.71 -9.17
C ASN A 552 -23.39 17.02 -9.52
N PHE A 553 -22.69 17.63 -8.55
CA PHE A 553 -22.01 18.92 -8.72
C PHE A 553 -20.52 18.88 -8.33
N TRP A 554 -19.96 17.69 -8.13
CA TRP A 554 -18.54 17.50 -7.85
C TRP A 554 -17.74 17.32 -9.14
N ASP A 555 -17.60 18.40 -9.90
CA ASP A 555 -16.94 18.39 -11.22
C ASP A 555 -15.44 18.03 -11.15
N THR A 556 -14.80 18.31 -10.02
CA THR A 556 -13.36 18.05 -9.77
C THR A 556 -13.10 16.75 -9.02
N ARG A 557 -14.05 15.80 -9.04
CA ARG A 557 -13.92 14.52 -8.32
C ARG A 557 -12.66 13.78 -8.76
N PRO A 558 -11.74 13.43 -7.83
CA PRO A 558 -10.54 12.68 -8.15
C PRO A 558 -10.86 11.34 -8.83
N TYR A 559 -9.97 10.88 -9.69
CA TYR A 559 -10.06 9.52 -10.22
C TYR A 559 -9.78 8.52 -9.10
N ARG A 560 -10.40 7.34 -9.21
CA ARG A 560 -10.07 6.24 -8.30
C ARG A 560 -8.68 5.72 -8.62
N GLU A 561 -7.89 5.54 -7.57
CA GLU A 561 -6.56 4.95 -7.61
C GLU A 561 -6.58 3.50 -7.08
N GLY A 562 -5.47 2.79 -7.26
CA GLY A 562 -5.19 1.48 -6.65
C GLY A 562 -4.79 0.42 -7.65
N ASP A 563 -3.94 -0.50 -7.20
CA ASP A 563 -3.32 -1.58 -7.97
C ASP A 563 -4.16 -2.87 -7.95
N VAL A 564 -3.62 -3.91 -8.56
CA VAL A 564 -4.13 -5.29 -8.43
C VAL A 564 -3.94 -5.80 -7.00
N VAL A 565 -4.85 -6.66 -6.55
CA VAL A 565 -4.75 -7.29 -5.24
C VAL A 565 -3.56 -8.25 -5.18
N LYS A 566 -2.89 -8.31 -4.03
CA LYS A 566 -1.81 -9.25 -3.77
C LYS A 566 -2.33 -10.48 -3.03
N VAL A 567 -1.90 -11.66 -3.45
CA VAL A 567 -2.19 -12.92 -2.76
C VAL A 567 -1.22 -13.10 -1.60
N MET A 568 -1.76 -13.34 -0.41
CA MET A 568 -0.97 -13.62 0.79
C MET A 568 -0.61 -15.10 0.86
N SER A 569 0.66 -15.40 1.14
CA SER A 569 1.13 -16.78 1.30
C SER A 569 0.49 -17.49 2.49
N LEU A 570 0.38 -18.81 2.41
CA LEU A 570 -0.12 -19.63 3.52
C LEU A 570 0.82 -19.56 4.73
N ASP A 571 2.13 -19.40 4.51
CA ASP A 571 3.12 -19.25 5.58
C ASP A 571 2.91 -17.96 6.39
N SER A 572 2.38 -16.91 5.74
CA SER A 572 2.02 -15.67 6.43
C SER A 572 0.65 -15.74 7.09
N CYS A 573 -0.32 -16.40 6.45
CA CYS A 573 -1.72 -16.42 6.91
C CYS A 573 -2.05 -17.56 7.90
N GLY A 574 -1.28 -18.64 7.90
CA GLY A 574 -1.51 -19.86 8.68
C GLY A 574 -2.73 -20.70 8.30
N LYS A 575 -3.75 -20.13 7.64
CA LYS A 575 -4.99 -20.80 7.21
C LYS A 575 -5.39 -20.38 5.80
N SER A 576 -5.88 -21.34 5.00
CA SER A 576 -6.36 -21.11 3.63
C SER A 576 -7.79 -20.53 3.62
N PRO A 577 -8.20 -19.87 2.51
CA PRO A 577 -9.57 -19.38 2.37
C PRO A 577 -10.61 -20.49 2.51
N THR A 578 -10.36 -21.67 1.93
CA THR A 578 -11.25 -22.83 2.06
C THR A 578 -11.49 -23.23 3.53
N PHE A 579 -10.44 -23.22 4.36
CA PHE A 579 -10.57 -23.53 5.78
C PHE A 579 -11.39 -22.45 6.51
N LYS A 580 -11.10 -21.18 6.24
CA LYS A 580 -11.80 -20.03 6.85
C LYS A 580 -13.28 -20.01 6.47
N MET A 581 -13.60 -20.24 5.19
CA MET A 581 -14.98 -20.38 4.68
C MET A 581 -15.73 -21.53 5.36
N SER A 582 -15.08 -22.69 5.54
CA SER A 582 -15.70 -23.83 6.21
C SER A 582 -16.02 -23.53 7.68
N ALA A 583 -15.15 -22.82 8.38
CA ALA A 583 -15.40 -22.39 9.75
C ALA A 583 -16.57 -21.39 9.82
N LEU A 584 -16.61 -20.40 8.93
CA LEU A 584 -17.70 -19.44 8.84
C LEU A 584 -19.06 -20.14 8.60
N ARG A 585 -19.11 -21.10 7.67
CA ARG A 585 -20.34 -21.85 7.37
C ARG A 585 -20.88 -22.62 8.58
N LYS A 586 -20.00 -23.23 9.39
CA LYS A 586 -20.41 -23.93 10.63
C LYS A 586 -21.07 -22.98 11.63
N GLU A 587 -20.55 -21.77 11.78
CA GLU A 587 -21.14 -20.76 12.65
C GLU A 587 -22.50 -20.31 12.10
N LEU A 588 -22.63 -20.07 10.79
CA LEU A 588 -23.92 -19.75 10.14
C LEU A 588 -24.96 -20.85 10.37
N GLU A 589 -24.60 -22.13 10.20
CA GLU A 589 -25.48 -23.27 10.47
C GLU A 589 -25.96 -23.28 11.93
N SER A 590 -25.06 -23.00 12.88
CA SER A 590 -25.40 -22.94 14.30
C SER A 590 -26.41 -21.83 14.64
N MET A 591 -26.33 -20.71 13.92
CA MET A 591 -27.25 -19.57 14.01
C MET A 591 -28.50 -19.75 13.13
N LYS A 592 -28.63 -20.90 12.44
CA LYS A 592 -29.70 -21.18 11.47
C LYS A 592 -29.77 -20.17 10.33
N CYS A 593 -28.65 -19.50 10.03
CA CYS A 593 -28.51 -18.59 8.92
C CYS A 593 -28.15 -19.36 7.65
N SER A 594 -28.79 -18.98 6.55
CA SER A 594 -28.58 -19.61 5.24
C SER A 594 -27.45 -18.95 4.46
N ALA A 595 -27.16 -17.68 4.77
CA ALA A 595 -26.05 -16.95 4.19
C ALA A 595 -25.68 -15.72 5.05
N THR A 596 -24.56 -15.10 4.68
CA THR A 596 -24.13 -13.79 5.16
C THR A 596 -23.55 -12.96 4.01
N ILE A 597 -23.61 -11.64 4.15
CA ILE A 597 -22.88 -10.70 3.29
C ILE A 597 -21.80 -10.05 4.13
N VAL A 598 -20.55 -10.28 3.75
CA VAL A 598 -19.40 -9.64 4.38
C VAL A 598 -19.14 -8.34 3.64
N SER A 599 -19.38 -7.22 4.33
CA SER A 599 -19.23 -5.86 3.80
C SER A 599 -17.92 -5.20 4.21
N GLU A 600 -17.37 -5.58 5.34
CA GLU A 600 -16.18 -5.01 5.93
C GLU A 600 -14.97 -5.50 5.12
N LEU A 601 -14.21 -4.55 4.56
CA LEU A 601 -13.19 -4.88 3.57
C LEU A 601 -12.06 -5.71 4.18
N ASP A 602 -11.70 -5.45 5.44
CA ASP A 602 -10.70 -6.21 6.18
C ASP A 602 -11.15 -7.66 6.44
N ASP A 603 -12.43 -7.89 6.70
CA ASP A 603 -13.01 -9.23 6.79
C ASP A 603 -12.95 -9.95 5.44
N VAL A 604 -13.29 -9.28 4.32
CA VAL A 604 -13.16 -9.85 2.98
C VAL A 604 -11.70 -10.20 2.67
N MET A 605 -10.78 -9.25 2.88
CA MET A 605 -9.35 -9.45 2.64
C MET A 605 -8.77 -10.58 3.51
N TRP A 606 -9.18 -10.68 4.78
CA TRP A 606 -8.73 -11.74 5.69
C TRP A 606 -9.28 -13.11 5.30
N LEU A 607 -10.57 -13.22 4.96
CA LEU A 607 -11.20 -14.48 4.56
C LEU A 607 -10.57 -15.05 3.29
N LEU A 608 -10.19 -14.16 2.37
CA LEU A 608 -9.69 -14.53 1.06
C LEU A 608 -8.17 -14.58 0.97
N ASN A 609 -7.43 -14.23 2.02
CA ASN A 609 -5.97 -14.07 1.98
C ASN A 609 -5.53 -13.15 0.83
N LEU A 610 -6.22 -12.02 0.66
CA LEU A 610 -5.90 -10.99 -0.33
C LEU A 610 -5.56 -9.68 0.36
N ARG A 611 -4.77 -8.82 -0.27
CA ARG A 611 -4.51 -7.43 0.17
C ARG A 611 -4.60 -6.46 -0.98
N GLY A 612 -5.08 -5.26 -0.70
CA GLY A 612 -5.30 -4.18 -1.65
C GLY A 612 -4.56 -2.90 -1.29
N ASN A 613 -4.91 -1.80 -1.95
CA ASN A 613 -4.45 -0.45 -1.65
C ASN A 613 -5.45 0.62 -2.15
N ASP A 614 -6.75 0.33 -2.12
CA ASP A 614 -7.77 1.30 -2.54
C ASP A 614 -8.01 2.39 -1.48
N ILE A 615 -7.59 2.14 -0.24
CA ILE A 615 -7.79 3.02 0.92
C ILE A 615 -6.42 3.41 1.47
N PRO A 616 -6.10 4.71 1.58
CA PRO A 616 -4.85 5.14 2.17
C PRO A 616 -4.67 4.57 3.59
N PHE A 617 -3.47 4.06 3.87
CA PHE A 617 -3.10 3.52 5.17
C PHE A 617 -3.85 2.24 5.57
N SER A 618 -4.43 1.52 4.61
CA SER A 618 -5.20 0.33 4.86
C SER A 618 -5.15 -0.59 3.64
N PRO A 619 -4.48 -1.76 3.72
CA PRO A 619 -4.21 -2.61 2.56
C PRO A 619 -5.45 -3.41 2.13
N LEU A 620 -6.49 -2.68 1.73
CA LEU A 620 -7.85 -3.11 1.48
C LEU A 620 -8.29 -2.73 0.06
N THR A 621 -9.22 -3.50 -0.51
CA THR A 621 -9.81 -3.21 -1.83
C THR A 621 -11.32 -3.30 -1.76
N TYR A 622 -12.01 -2.34 -2.38
CA TYR A 622 -13.48 -2.29 -2.38
C TYR A 622 -14.07 -3.58 -2.93
N SER A 623 -14.76 -4.31 -2.06
CA SER A 623 -15.33 -5.60 -2.38
C SER A 623 -16.43 -6.02 -1.40
N TYR A 624 -17.35 -6.87 -1.87
CA TYR A 624 -18.30 -7.58 -1.02
C TYR A 624 -18.09 -9.08 -1.19
N LEU A 625 -18.29 -9.86 -0.13
CA LEU A 625 -18.26 -11.32 -0.22
C LEU A 625 -19.58 -11.90 0.30
N PHE A 626 -20.36 -12.47 -0.59
CA PHE A 626 -21.55 -13.23 -0.24
C PHE A 626 -21.16 -14.69 0.01
N VAL A 627 -21.54 -15.24 1.17
CA VAL A 627 -21.27 -16.64 1.54
C VAL A 627 -22.57 -17.30 1.94
N SER A 628 -22.99 -18.30 1.18
CA SER A 628 -24.04 -19.25 1.61
C SER A 628 -23.41 -20.52 2.17
N LEU A 629 -24.25 -21.46 2.59
CA LEU A 629 -23.81 -22.78 3.04
C LEU A 629 -23.05 -23.58 1.96
N ASP A 630 -23.29 -23.31 0.68
CA ASP A 630 -22.80 -24.09 -0.45
C ASP A 630 -21.94 -23.28 -1.45
N GLU A 631 -22.20 -21.99 -1.65
CA GLU A 631 -21.49 -21.13 -2.60
C GLU A 631 -20.84 -19.91 -1.92
N ALA A 632 -19.86 -19.32 -2.61
CA ALA A 632 -19.17 -18.11 -2.19
C ALA A 632 -18.92 -17.22 -3.42
N HIS A 633 -19.31 -15.95 -3.32
CA HIS A 633 -19.34 -14.99 -4.41
C HIS A 633 -18.66 -13.68 -4.00
N LEU A 634 -17.49 -13.40 -4.56
CA LEU A 634 -16.76 -12.14 -4.42
C LEU A 634 -17.27 -11.13 -5.47
N PHE A 635 -17.57 -9.91 -5.04
CA PHE A 635 -17.89 -8.78 -5.90
C PHE A 635 -16.76 -7.77 -5.77
N ILE A 636 -15.98 -7.61 -6.83
CA ILE A 636 -14.77 -6.78 -6.89
C ILE A 636 -14.62 -6.25 -8.31
N ASP A 637 -13.94 -5.13 -8.51
CA ASP A 637 -13.60 -4.73 -9.88
C ASP A 637 -12.63 -5.73 -10.51
N LEU A 638 -12.99 -6.24 -11.68
CA LEU A 638 -12.28 -7.37 -12.28
C LEU A 638 -10.86 -7.00 -12.72
N GLU A 639 -10.59 -5.72 -12.91
CA GLU A 639 -9.24 -5.18 -13.16
C GLU A 639 -8.31 -5.32 -11.95
N LYS A 640 -8.86 -5.45 -10.74
CA LYS A 640 -8.09 -5.70 -9.51
C LYS A 640 -7.59 -7.12 -9.40
N LEU A 641 -8.09 -8.04 -10.22
CA LEU A 641 -7.74 -9.45 -10.18
C LEU A 641 -6.80 -9.80 -11.34
N ASP A 642 -5.52 -9.95 -11.04
CA ASP A 642 -4.54 -10.53 -11.95
C ASP A 642 -4.69 -12.07 -12.05
N GLN A 643 -3.79 -12.72 -12.80
CA GLN A 643 -3.87 -14.17 -13.01
C GLN A 643 -3.60 -14.97 -11.73
N GLU A 644 -2.72 -14.48 -10.85
CA GLU A 644 -2.43 -15.12 -9.57
C GLU A 644 -3.67 -15.11 -8.67
N ALA A 645 -4.28 -13.94 -8.47
CA ALA A 645 -5.48 -13.77 -7.67
C ALA A 645 -6.66 -14.58 -8.22
N ARG A 646 -6.87 -14.60 -9.54
CA ARG A 646 -7.92 -15.42 -10.18
C ARG A 646 -7.70 -16.90 -9.92
N SER A 647 -6.46 -17.36 -10.06
CA SER A 647 -6.10 -18.76 -9.82
C SER A 647 -6.31 -19.14 -8.35
N HIS A 648 -5.90 -18.28 -7.43
CA HIS A 648 -6.08 -18.44 -5.98
C HIS A 648 -7.56 -18.55 -5.58
N LEU A 649 -8.41 -17.65 -6.08
CA LEU A 649 -9.85 -17.66 -5.84
C LEU A 649 -10.52 -18.91 -6.43
N THR A 650 -10.15 -19.29 -7.66
CA THR A 650 -10.70 -20.47 -8.35
C THR A 650 -10.35 -21.76 -7.60
N ARG A 651 -9.09 -21.92 -7.18
CA ARG A 651 -8.66 -23.07 -6.33
C ARG A 651 -9.41 -23.12 -5.01
N SER A 652 -9.79 -21.96 -4.48
CA SER A 652 -10.57 -21.83 -3.26
C SER A 652 -12.09 -21.98 -3.47
N SER A 653 -12.54 -22.31 -4.69
CA SER A 653 -13.96 -22.43 -5.06
C SER A 653 -14.79 -21.16 -4.86
N ILE A 654 -14.17 -19.99 -5.05
CA ILE A 654 -14.83 -18.69 -4.93
C ILE A 654 -15.10 -18.14 -6.33
N ARG A 655 -16.36 -17.85 -6.62
CA ARG A 655 -16.77 -17.19 -7.86
C ARG A 655 -16.59 -15.69 -7.69
N PHE A 656 -16.14 -14.99 -8.73
CA PHE A 656 -15.94 -13.54 -8.68
C PHE A 656 -16.73 -12.83 -9.78
N HIS A 657 -17.26 -11.65 -9.45
CA HIS A 657 -18.14 -10.83 -10.27
C HIS A 657 -17.70 -9.37 -10.18
N SER A 658 -18.10 -8.55 -11.15
CA SER A 658 -17.93 -7.09 -11.04
C SER A 658 -18.60 -6.56 -9.77
N TYR A 659 -17.93 -5.64 -9.08
CA TYR A 659 -18.44 -4.93 -7.89
C TYR A 659 -19.87 -4.39 -8.08
N LYS A 660 -20.17 -3.87 -9.29
CA LYS A 660 -21.48 -3.29 -9.65
C LYS A 660 -22.63 -4.31 -9.65
N LYS A 661 -22.35 -5.61 -9.72
CA LYS A 661 -23.35 -6.68 -9.78
C LYS A 661 -23.86 -7.15 -8.42
N VAL A 662 -23.29 -6.67 -7.30
CA VAL A 662 -23.64 -7.16 -5.95
C VAL A 662 -25.15 -7.09 -5.70
N HIS A 663 -25.77 -5.94 -5.90
CA HIS A 663 -27.20 -5.76 -5.59
C HIS A 663 -28.13 -6.56 -6.50
N SER A 664 -27.85 -6.60 -7.82
CA SER A 664 -28.66 -7.40 -8.75
C SER A 664 -28.53 -8.90 -8.45
N PHE A 665 -27.32 -9.37 -8.14
CA PHE A 665 -27.09 -10.76 -7.75
C PHE A 665 -27.85 -11.13 -6.48
N LEU A 666 -27.77 -10.30 -5.43
CA LEU A 666 -28.46 -10.58 -4.17
C LEU A 666 -29.98 -10.59 -4.37
N SER A 667 -30.53 -9.66 -5.16
CA SER A 667 -31.95 -9.62 -5.49
C SER A 667 -32.41 -10.89 -6.22
N GLU A 668 -31.67 -11.30 -7.26
CA GLU A 668 -31.93 -12.53 -8.01
C GLU A 668 -31.80 -13.78 -7.12
N TRP A 669 -30.82 -13.80 -6.21
CA TRP A 669 -30.63 -14.89 -5.27
C TRP A 669 -31.83 -15.02 -4.33
N VAL A 670 -32.30 -13.92 -3.74
CA VAL A 670 -33.51 -13.89 -2.89
C VAL A 670 -34.75 -14.38 -3.64
N ASP A 671 -34.95 -13.91 -4.87
CA ASP A 671 -36.08 -14.32 -5.69
C ASP A 671 -36.07 -15.82 -6.02
N ARG A 672 -34.89 -16.40 -6.28
CA ARG A 672 -34.75 -17.85 -6.46
C ARG A 672 -35.10 -18.61 -5.18
N GLN A 673 -34.60 -18.17 -4.02
CA GLN A 673 -34.91 -18.83 -2.75
C GLN A 673 -36.41 -18.78 -2.40
N LYS A 674 -37.07 -17.65 -2.68
CA LYS A 674 -38.53 -17.51 -2.52
C LYS A 674 -39.30 -18.46 -3.43
N LYS A 675 -38.89 -18.60 -4.70
CA LYS A 675 -39.49 -19.55 -5.66
C LYS A 675 -39.35 -21.01 -5.23
N ASP A 676 -38.24 -21.34 -4.58
CA ASP A 676 -38.00 -22.68 -4.01
C ASP A 676 -38.78 -22.93 -2.71
N GLY A 677 -39.54 -21.96 -2.21
CA GLY A 677 -40.29 -22.06 -0.94
C GLY A 677 -39.38 -22.12 0.30
N LYS A 678 -38.11 -21.74 0.17
CA LYS A 678 -37.14 -21.81 1.27
C LYS A 678 -37.16 -20.50 2.06
N ARG A 679 -37.49 -20.58 3.35
CA ARG A 679 -37.30 -19.46 4.27
C ARG A 679 -35.81 -19.20 4.46
N GLN A 680 -35.37 -17.96 4.27
CA GLN A 680 -33.98 -17.56 4.44
C GLN A 680 -33.84 -16.68 5.67
N LEU A 681 -32.81 -16.95 6.46
CA LEU A 681 -32.35 -16.04 7.51
C LEU A 681 -30.93 -15.63 7.15
N ILE A 682 -30.69 -14.33 7.02
CA ILE A 682 -29.41 -13.76 6.63
C ILE A 682 -28.73 -13.12 7.81
N LEU A 683 -27.45 -13.40 8.00
CA LEU A 683 -26.63 -12.70 8.98
C LEU A 683 -26.05 -11.42 8.37
N PHE A 684 -26.40 -10.29 9.00
CA PHE A 684 -25.78 -8.99 8.80
C PHE A 684 -24.95 -8.59 10.02
N THR A 685 -24.04 -7.68 9.79
CA THR A 685 -23.28 -6.98 10.81
C THR A 685 -23.91 -5.61 11.08
N PRO A 686 -23.61 -4.96 12.23
CA PRO A 686 -24.02 -3.58 12.48
C PRO A 686 -23.59 -2.59 11.39
N ASP A 687 -22.49 -2.89 10.69
CA ASP A 687 -21.87 -2.06 9.65
C ASP A 687 -22.46 -2.31 8.25
N THR A 688 -23.32 -3.32 8.08
CA THR A 688 -23.99 -3.59 6.81
C THR A 688 -24.84 -2.38 6.39
N ASN A 689 -24.56 -1.80 5.21
CA ASN A 689 -25.27 -0.62 4.72
C ASN A 689 -26.75 -0.89 4.38
N GLN A 690 -27.57 0.17 4.39
CA GLN A 690 -29.01 0.09 4.12
C GLN A 690 -29.31 -0.40 2.70
N TRP A 691 -28.48 -0.04 1.72
CA TRP A 691 -28.63 -0.47 0.33
C TRP A 691 -28.57 -2.00 0.16
N ILE A 692 -27.68 -2.67 0.90
CA ILE A 692 -27.58 -4.13 0.93
C ILE A 692 -28.67 -4.73 1.83
N GLY A 693 -28.86 -4.20 3.05
CA GLY A 693 -29.81 -4.75 4.01
C GLY A 693 -31.26 -4.73 3.51
N SER A 694 -31.63 -3.70 2.76
CA SER A 694 -32.99 -3.54 2.19
C SER A 694 -33.37 -4.59 1.14
N VAL A 695 -32.40 -5.25 0.50
CA VAL A 695 -32.67 -6.36 -0.45
C VAL A 695 -33.38 -7.52 0.23
N PHE A 696 -33.04 -7.79 1.49
CA PHE A 696 -33.57 -8.91 2.26
C PHE A 696 -34.69 -8.48 3.21
N GLY A 697 -34.57 -7.28 3.78
CA GLY A 697 -35.53 -6.72 4.73
C GLY A 697 -35.37 -7.28 6.15
N GLU A 698 -35.96 -6.57 7.11
CA GLU A 698 -35.83 -6.86 8.55
C GLU A 698 -36.28 -8.29 8.90
N GLU A 699 -37.40 -8.75 8.34
CA GLU A 699 -38.02 -10.05 8.66
C GLU A 699 -37.19 -11.28 8.24
N SER A 700 -36.24 -11.10 7.31
CA SER A 700 -35.37 -12.17 6.78
C SER A 700 -33.92 -12.01 7.21
N SER A 701 -33.64 -11.17 8.21
CA SER A 701 -32.28 -10.86 8.66
C SER A 701 -32.14 -10.91 10.18
N ILE A 702 -30.92 -11.22 10.64
CA ILE A 702 -30.45 -10.95 11.99
C ILE A 702 -29.23 -10.04 11.91
N ILE A 703 -29.07 -9.17 12.89
CA ILE A 703 -27.92 -8.26 12.98
C ILE A 703 -27.16 -8.63 14.25
N GLU A 704 -25.95 -9.15 14.08
CA GLU A 704 -25.06 -9.60 15.17
C GLU A 704 -23.61 -9.22 14.81
N GLY A 705 -22.68 -9.23 15.78
CA GLY A 705 -21.28 -8.94 15.50
C GLY A 705 -20.66 -9.86 14.46
N SER A 706 -19.67 -9.36 13.71
CA SER A 706 -19.01 -10.14 12.67
C SER A 706 -18.30 -11.38 13.24
N ILE A 707 -18.71 -12.56 12.77
CA ILE A 707 -18.04 -13.85 13.07
C ILE A 707 -16.56 -13.78 12.64
N VAL A 708 -16.31 -13.17 11.48
CA VAL A 708 -14.97 -13.07 10.89
C VAL A 708 -14.09 -12.19 11.76
N LYS A 709 -14.58 -11.02 12.17
CA LYS A 709 -13.89 -10.09 13.06
C LYS A 709 -13.52 -10.74 14.39
N LYS A 710 -14.46 -11.48 15.00
CA LYS A 710 -14.23 -12.24 16.23
C LYS A 710 -13.11 -13.29 16.07
N VAL A 711 -13.09 -14.01 14.94
CA VAL A 711 -12.08 -15.04 14.68
C VAL A 711 -10.72 -14.43 14.36
N LYS A 712 -10.65 -13.40 13.50
CA LYS A 712 -9.38 -12.76 13.08
C LYS A 712 -8.75 -11.89 14.17
N ALA A 713 -9.53 -11.44 15.16
CA ALA A 713 -9.00 -10.77 16.34
C ALA A 713 -7.96 -11.65 17.05
N LYS A 714 -8.22 -12.96 17.13
CA LYS A 714 -7.29 -13.97 17.66
C LYS A 714 -6.35 -14.48 16.57
N LYS A 715 -5.13 -13.93 16.58
CA LYS A 715 -4.08 -14.28 15.63
C LYS A 715 -3.64 -15.74 15.85
N ASN A 716 -3.50 -16.48 14.75
CA ASN A 716 -2.94 -17.82 14.80
C ASN A 716 -1.40 -17.76 14.94
N PRO A 717 -0.71 -18.89 15.20
CA PRO A 717 0.74 -18.88 15.44
C PRO A 717 1.59 -18.24 14.34
N MET A 718 1.21 -18.38 13.07
CA MET A 718 1.91 -17.75 11.95
C MET A 718 1.68 -16.25 11.91
N GLU A 719 0.42 -15.81 12.07
CA GLU A 719 0.09 -14.39 12.16
C GLU A 719 0.80 -13.72 13.36
N LEU A 720 0.85 -14.38 14.53
CA LEU A 720 1.56 -13.86 15.70
C LEU A 720 3.08 -13.77 15.48
N ALA A 721 3.67 -14.77 14.83
CA ALA A 721 5.09 -14.73 14.48
C ALA A 721 5.41 -13.55 13.54
N GLY A 722 4.54 -13.32 12.55
CA GLY A 722 4.61 -12.14 11.68
C GLY A 722 4.49 -10.83 12.46
N MET A 723 3.48 -10.70 13.34
CA MET A 723 3.29 -9.52 14.19
C MET A 723 4.51 -9.22 15.08
N ARG A 724 5.12 -10.25 15.68
CA ARG A 724 6.36 -10.09 16.48
C ARG A 724 7.50 -9.56 15.61
N ALA A 725 7.74 -10.20 14.48
CA ALA A 725 8.83 -9.82 13.59
C ALA A 725 8.64 -8.42 13.01
N CYS A 726 7.40 -8.02 12.69
CA CYS A 726 7.12 -6.71 12.11
C CYS A 726 7.24 -5.57 13.13
N ASN A 727 6.85 -5.80 14.39
CA ASN A 727 7.04 -4.82 15.45
C ASN A 727 8.52 -4.67 15.84
N ILE A 728 9.32 -5.73 15.76
CA ILE A 728 10.79 -5.64 15.89
C ILE A 728 11.37 -4.73 14.80
N ARG A 729 11.02 -4.96 13.52
CA ARG A 729 11.46 -4.12 12.40
C ARG A 729 11.06 -2.65 12.56
N HIS A 730 9.80 -2.40 12.92
CA HIS A 730 9.35 -1.04 13.21
C HIS A 730 10.14 -0.40 14.35
N SER A 731 10.45 -1.16 15.40
CA SER A 731 11.24 -0.68 16.54
C SER A 731 12.67 -0.32 16.14
N VAL A 732 13.32 -1.10 15.28
CA VAL A 732 14.65 -0.78 14.72
C VAL A 732 14.59 0.57 13.99
N GLN A 733 13.63 0.75 13.07
CA GLN A 733 13.52 1.99 12.30
C GLN A 733 13.22 3.21 13.17
N MET A 734 12.38 3.05 14.19
CA MET A 734 12.13 4.10 15.17
C MET A 734 13.39 4.46 15.98
N ILE A 735 14.19 3.47 16.38
CA ILE A 735 15.45 3.70 17.11
C ILE A 735 16.48 4.41 16.21
N LEU A 736 16.60 4.02 14.95
CA LEU A 736 17.47 4.70 13.98
C LEU A 736 17.05 6.16 13.77
N PHE A 737 15.74 6.40 13.66
CA PHE A 737 15.20 7.76 13.57
C PHE A 737 15.46 8.58 14.84
N LEU A 738 15.20 8.04 16.03
CA LEU A 738 15.42 8.74 17.30
C LEU A 738 16.90 9.09 17.52
N HIS A 739 17.81 8.14 17.22
CA HIS A 739 19.25 8.41 17.23
C HIS A 739 19.63 9.52 16.24
N TRP A 740 19.13 9.45 15.00
CA TRP A 740 19.37 10.48 14.00
C TRP A 740 18.83 11.86 14.42
N PHE A 741 17.65 11.88 15.04
CA PHE A 741 16.98 13.09 15.53
C PHE A 741 17.81 13.77 16.63
N GLU A 742 18.29 13.02 17.62
CA GLU A 742 19.17 13.52 18.67
C GLU A 742 20.45 14.13 18.08
N LEU A 743 21.06 13.47 17.09
CA LEU A 743 22.25 14.01 16.42
C LEU A 743 22.00 15.32 15.66
N GLN A 744 20.83 15.49 15.04
CA GLN A 744 20.52 16.75 14.35
C GLN A 744 20.26 17.89 15.35
N THR A 745 19.55 17.60 16.43
CA THR A 745 19.22 18.61 17.44
C THR A 745 20.46 19.06 18.23
N LEU A 746 21.38 18.15 18.55
CA LEU A 746 22.66 18.49 19.20
C LEU A 746 23.59 19.36 18.33
N LYS A 747 23.58 19.19 17.00
CA LYS A 747 24.39 20.02 16.09
C LYS A 747 23.95 21.49 16.07
N VAL A 748 22.64 21.74 16.24
CA VAL A 748 22.08 23.09 16.28
C VAL A 748 22.57 23.87 17.51
N GLU A 749 22.87 23.21 18.64
CA GLU A 749 23.40 23.89 19.83
C GLU A 749 24.85 24.36 19.66
N VAL A 750 25.70 23.55 19.02
CA VAL A 750 27.13 23.87 18.84
C VAL A 750 27.33 25.03 17.86
N GLU A 751 26.57 25.06 16.75
CA GLU A 751 26.69 26.11 15.72
C GLU A 751 26.14 27.49 16.15
N ASN A 752 25.27 27.57 17.17
CA ASN A 752 24.85 28.87 17.72
C ASN A 752 25.92 29.53 18.63
N THR A 753 27.07 28.88 18.85
CA THR A 753 28.17 29.42 19.68
C THR A 753 29.41 29.88 18.89
N GLU A 754 29.51 29.56 17.59
CA GLU A 754 30.63 30.00 16.74
C GLU A 754 30.11 30.54 15.38
N ASN A 755 30.61 31.72 14.98
CA ASN A 755 30.35 32.34 13.67
C ASN A 755 30.95 31.50 12.52
N THR A 756 30.32 30.39 12.15
CA THR A 756 30.69 29.61 10.96
C THR A 756 29.57 29.57 9.93
N GLU A 757 29.93 29.87 8.68
CA GLU A 757 29.08 29.97 7.48
C GLU A 757 28.52 28.61 6.98
N ASN A 758 28.14 27.70 7.88
CA ASN A 758 27.36 26.51 7.50
C ASN A 758 25.86 26.80 7.68
N PRO A 759 24.99 26.41 6.72
CA PRO A 759 23.57 26.66 6.84
C PRO A 759 22.99 25.86 8.02
N LYS A 760 22.43 26.59 8.98
CA LYS A 760 21.63 26.07 10.09
C LYS A 760 20.54 25.16 9.52
N THR A 761 20.69 23.84 9.67
CA THR A 761 19.67 22.90 9.17
C THR A 761 18.51 22.90 10.17
N THR A 762 17.58 23.83 10.01
CA THR A 762 16.31 23.83 10.76
C THR A 762 15.31 22.95 10.02
N TYR A 763 14.65 22.05 10.75
CA TYR A 763 13.58 21.23 10.21
C TYR A 763 12.23 21.73 10.70
N THR A 764 11.23 21.66 9.84
CA THR A 764 9.82 21.81 10.19
C THR A 764 9.25 20.49 10.71
N GLU A 765 8.06 20.52 11.31
CA GLU A 765 7.37 19.29 11.72
C GLU A 765 7.09 18.36 10.53
N GLU A 766 6.69 18.93 9.38
CA GLU A 766 6.45 18.17 8.14
C GLU A 766 7.73 17.49 7.64
N GLU A 767 8.86 18.22 7.60
CA GLU A 767 10.15 17.65 7.18
C GLU A 767 10.61 16.54 8.13
N MET A 768 10.37 16.67 9.43
CA MET A 768 10.66 15.61 10.40
C MET A 768 9.76 14.38 10.20
N ALA A 769 8.47 14.57 9.94
CA ALA A 769 7.56 13.48 9.62
C ALA A 769 7.98 12.75 8.32
N MET A 770 8.34 13.50 7.28
CA MET A 770 8.88 12.95 6.02
C MET A 770 10.17 12.19 6.26
N LYS A 771 11.07 12.70 7.12
CA LYS A 771 12.31 12.00 7.44
C LYS A 771 12.05 10.67 8.15
N LEU A 772 11.11 10.63 9.10
CA LEU A 772 10.71 9.38 9.73
C LEU A 772 10.17 8.38 8.70
N GLU A 773 9.37 8.85 7.73
CA GLU A 773 8.90 7.98 6.65
C GLU A 773 10.03 7.39 5.80
N GLU A 774 11.12 8.12 5.56
CA GLU A 774 12.28 7.59 4.84
C GLU A 774 12.89 6.38 5.58
N PHE A 775 13.05 6.47 6.91
CA PHE A 775 13.50 5.33 7.72
C PHE A 775 12.52 4.16 7.64
N LEU A 776 11.21 4.43 7.75
CA LEU A 776 10.20 3.38 7.70
C LEU A 776 10.15 2.63 6.35
N LYS A 777 10.40 3.36 5.24
CA LYS A 777 10.42 2.83 3.87
C LYS A 777 11.66 1.98 3.58
N ASP A 778 12.73 2.11 4.37
CA ASP A 778 14.02 1.42 4.18
C ASP A 778 13.98 -0.06 4.61
N HIS A 779 12.96 -0.80 4.15
CA HIS A 779 12.87 -2.24 4.37
C HIS A 779 12.03 -2.91 3.28
N LYS A 780 12.53 -4.00 2.67
CA LYS A 780 11.90 -4.69 1.52
C LYS A 780 10.46 -5.18 1.74
N MET A 781 10.07 -5.43 2.99
CA MET A 781 8.72 -5.92 3.34
C MET A 781 7.72 -4.77 3.56
N TYR A 782 8.17 -3.52 3.52
CA TYR A 782 7.33 -2.34 3.70
C TYR A 782 6.26 -2.29 2.61
N ILE A 783 5.02 -2.00 3.00
CA ILE A 783 3.91 -1.78 2.07
C ILE A 783 3.61 -0.28 2.03
N GLU A 784 3.15 0.26 3.15
CA GLU A 784 2.79 1.66 3.33
C GLU A 784 2.73 1.98 4.84
N GLN A 785 2.52 3.24 5.21
CA GLN A 785 2.18 3.62 6.58
C GLN A 785 0.80 3.05 6.97
N SER A 786 0.58 2.71 8.24
CA SER A 786 -0.72 2.24 8.72
C SER A 786 -1.60 3.34 9.35
N LEU A 787 -1.02 4.51 9.55
CA LEU A 787 -1.67 5.74 9.98
C LEU A 787 -0.83 6.94 9.51
N PRO A 788 -1.43 8.13 9.36
CA PRO A 788 -0.68 9.36 9.16
C PRO A 788 0.33 9.57 10.28
N THR A 789 1.59 9.82 9.96
CA THR A 789 2.60 10.14 10.96
C THR A 789 2.20 11.41 11.72
N VAL A 790 2.14 11.32 13.05
CA VAL A 790 2.03 12.51 13.91
C VAL A 790 3.44 12.87 14.35
N PHE A 791 3.89 14.06 13.98
CA PHE A 791 5.08 14.68 14.51
C PHE A 791 4.68 16.08 14.96
N SER A 792 4.80 16.35 16.25
CA SER A 792 4.39 17.63 16.84
C SER A 792 5.44 18.12 17.82
N SER A 793 5.63 19.44 17.87
CA SER A 793 6.56 20.13 18.76
C SER A 793 5.83 21.17 19.61
N GLY A 794 6.23 21.29 20.88
CA GLY A 794 5.71 22.35 21.75
C GLY A 794 4.20 22.23 22.00
N GLU A 795 3.48 23.34 21.86
CA GLU A 795 2.04 23.42 22.09
C GLU A 795 1.22 22.53 21.13
N HIS A 796 1.76 22.21 19.95
CA HIS A 796 1.11 21.32 18.99
C HIS A 796 0.94 19.90 19.55
N CYS A 797 1.80 19.48 20.48
CA CYS A 797 1.65 18.18 21.17
C CYS A 797 0.33 18.07 21.94
N SER A 798 -0.33 19.19 22.30
CA SER A 798 -1.63 19.19 22.97
C SER A 798 -2.82 18.77 22.08
N VAL A 799 -2.57 18.54 20.78
CA VAL A 799 -3.58 18.11 19.79
C VAL A 799 -3.33 16.63 19.43
N PRO A 800 -4.21 15.68 19.83
CA PRO A 800 -3.95 14.24 19.69
C PRO A 800 -3.68 13.74 18.28
N LEU A 801 -4.35 14.32 17.27
CA LEU A 801 -4.24 13.98 15.84
C LEU A 801 -3.64 15.16 15.06
N HIS A 802 -2.67 15.85 15.65
CA HIS A 802 -1.99 16.96 14.99
C HIS A 802 -1.44 16.55 13.63
N LYS A 803 -1.72 17.35 12.60
CA LYS A 803 -1.09 17.21 11.30
C LYS A 803 0.21 18.04 11.32
N PRO A 804 1.37 17.44 11.01
CA PRO A 804 2.64 18.16 10.99
C PRO A 804 2.55 19.47 10.20
N ASP A 805 2.98 20.57 10.81
CA ASP A 805 2.91 21.91 10.22
C ASP A 805 4.17 22.17 9.35
N PRO A 806 4.00 22.54 8.06
CA PRO A 806 5.10 22.85 7.15
C PRO A 806 5.84 24.16 7.48
N HIS A 807 5.38 24.92 8.47
CA HIS A 807 5.95 26.22 8.87
C HIS A 807 6.44 26.23 10.32
N HIS A 808 6.07 25.24 11.14
CA HIS A 808 6.53 25.17 12.53
C HIS A 808 7.93 24.56 12.63
N ILE A 809 8.90 25.37 13.02
CA ILE A 809 10.29 24.94 13.19
C ILE A 809 10.45 24.14 14.48
N VAL A 810 11.00 22.94 14.35
CA VAL A 810 11.28 22.03 15.46
C VAL A 810 12.46 22.55 16.26
N SER A 811 12.29 22.64 17.58
CA SER A 811 13.32 23.09 18.52
C SER A 811 13.59 22.01 19.56
N ASN A 812 14.86 21.87 19.94
CA ASN A 812 15.28 21.03 21.05
C ASN A 812 14.83 21.57 22.43
N LEU A 813 14.41 22.84 22.49
CA LEU A 813 13.81 23.47 23.67
C LEU A 813 12.37 23.02 23.92
N HIS A 814 11.73 22.35 22.96
CA HIS A 814 10.37 21.89 23.07
C HIS A 814 10.29 20.37 23.21
N GLN A 815 9.26 19.91 23.91
CA GLN A 815 8.82 18.53 23.86
C GLN A 815 8.38 18.14 22.44
N ILE A 816 8.59 16.88 22.10
CA ILE A 816 8.21 16.27 20.83
C ILE A 816 7.34 15.06 21.10
N LEU A 817 6.22 14.97 20.38
CA LEU A 817 5.41 13.75 20.33
C LEU A 817 5.48 13.20 18.91
N VAL A 818 5.95 11.95 18.81
CA VAL A 818 6.07 11.21 17.55
C VAL A 818 5.24 9.93 17.60
N GLN A 819 4.31 9.79 16.67
CA GLN A 819 3.54 8.57 16.41
C GLN A 819 3.74 8.15 14.97
N SER A 820 4.08 6.88 14.77
CA SER A 820 4.11 6.28 13.44
C SER A 820 3.55 4.86 13.47
N GLY A 821 3.12 4.41 12.29
CA GLY A 821 2.68 3.05 12.08
C GLY A 821 2.96 2.61 10.65
N VAL A 822 3.14 1.30 10.48
CA VAL A 822 3.57 0.69 9.22
C VAL A 822 2.86 -0.64 8.98
N HIS A 823 2.51 -0.88 7.73
CA HIS A 823 2.15 -2.19 7.22
C HIS A 823 3.39 -2.85 6.61
N TYR A 824 3.68 -4.04 7.10
CA TYR A 824 4.58 -4.99 6.45
C TYR A 824 3.75 -6.13 5.88
N THR A 825 4.30 -6.86 4.91
CA THR A 825 3.62 -8.05 4.34
C THR A 825 3.26 -9.10 5.39
N ASP A 826 3.93 -9.13 6.53
CA ASP A 826 3.72 -10.08 7.63
C ASP A 826 3.13 -9.45 8.90
N GLY A 827 2.63 -8.22 8.85
CA GLY A 827 1.93 -7.67 10.01
C GLY A 827 1.78 -6.17 9.99
N THR A 828 1.35 -5.62 11.13
CA THR A 828 1.15 -4.18 11.29
C THR A 828 1.69 -3.75 12.64
N ALA A 829 2.40 -2.63 12.66
CA ALA A 829 3.01 -2.08 13.85
C ALA A 829 2.65 -0.60 13.99
N CYS A 830 2.60 -0.13 15.23
CA CYS A 830 2.56 1.29 15.54
C CYS A 830 3.20 1.53 16.91
N ALA A 831 3.67 2.74 17.14
CA ALA A 831 4.19 3.17 18.41
C ALA A 831 4.08 4.69 18.55
N THR A 832 4.02 5.15 19.79
CA THR A 832 4.10 6.58 20.12
C THR A 832 5.14 6.79 21.21
N ARG A 833 6.02 7.76 21.03
CA ARG A 833 6.96 8.22 22.06
C ARG A 833 6.84 9.73 22.20
N THR A 834 6.94 10.18 23.45
CA THR A 834 7.11 11.59 23.78
C THR A 834 8.54 11.74 24.30
N ILE A 835 9.29 12.68 23.74
CA ILE A 835 10.70 12.96 24.05
C ILE A 835 10.92 14.46 24.26
N TRP A 836 11.99 14.82 24.95
CA TRP A 836 12.45 16.20 25.10
C TRP A 836 13.97 16.23 25.32
N GLU A 837 14.72 16.92 24.46
CA GLU A 837 16.18 16.97 24.53
C GLU A 837 16.71 17.93 25.61
N SER A 838 15.93 18.96 25.95
CA SER A 838 16.26 19.91 27.02
C SER A 838 15.74 19.45 28.39
N TYR A 839 16.01 20.25 29.43
CA TYR A 839 15.47 20.01 30.77
C TYR A 839 13.95 20.20 30.80
N PRO A 840 13.17 19.18 31.18
CA PRO A 840 11.72 19.32 31.30
C PRO A 840 11.35 20.20 32.49
N THR A 841 10.19 20.85 32.41
CA THR A 841 9.58 21.47 33.60
C THR A 841 9.12 20.40 34.59
N GLU A 842 9.00 20.76 35.87
CA GLU A 842 8.47 19.86 36.90
C GLU A 842 7.05 19.39 36.56
N GLU A 843 6.20 20.29 36.06
CA GLU A 843 4.83 20.01 35.60
C GLU A 843 4.80 18.96 34.47
N PHE A 844 5.68 19.11 33.47
CA PHE A 844 5.78 18.16 32.37
C PHE A 844 6.35 16.81 32.83
N ALA A 845 7.44 16.81 33.61
CA ALA A 845 8.06 15.58 34.10
C ALA A 845 7.08 14.77 34.96
N ASN A 846 6.29 15.45 35.80
CA ASN A 846 5.21 14.84 36.57
C ASN A 846 4.14 14.23 35.65
N SER A 847 3.64 15.00 34.67
CA SER A 847 2.63 14.53 33.70
C SER A 847 3.12 13.32 32.89
N TYR A 848 4.36 13.38 32.39
CA TYR A 848 4.98 12.29 31.64
C TYR A 848 5.07 11.02 32.49
N THR A 849 5.49 11.18 33.73
CA THR A 849 5.63 10.06 34.67
C THR A 849 4.28 9.46 35.04
N LEU A 850 3.23 10.26 35.24
CA LEU A 850 1.88 9.75 35.52
C LEU A 850 1.29 8.97 34.33
N VAL A 851 1.53 9.42 33.10
CA VAL A 851 1.15 8.68 31.87
C VAL A 851 1.92 7.36 31.78
N LEU A 852 3.23 7.37 32.03
CA LEU A 852 4.04 6.15 32.03
C LEU A 852 3.60 5.18 33.15
N LYS A 853 3.27 5.66 34.35
CA LYS A 853 2.71 4.82 35.42
C LYS A 853 1.41 4.16 34.99
N GLY A 854 0.53 4.90 34.31
CA GLY A 854 -0.70 4.36 33.72
C GLY A 854 -0.39 3.24 32.72
N HIS A 855 0.56 3.47 31.82
CA HIS A 855 1.04 2.49 30.83
C HIS A 855 1.58 1.21 31.49
N ILE A 856 2.46 1.36 32.48
CA ILE A 856 3.05 0.24 33.24
C ILE A 856 1.96 -0.55 33.95
N LYS A 857 1.02 0.14 34.61
CA LYS A 857 -0.03 -0.50 35.41
C LYS A 857 -0.94 -1.39 34.57
N ILE A 858 -1.32 -0.95 33.37
CA ILE A 858 -2.09 -1.80 32.44
C ILE A 858 -1.21 -2.89 31.83
N ALA A 859 0.01 -2.57 31.36
CA ALA A 859 0.91 -3.53 30.71
C ALA A 859 1.39 -4.66 31.64
N ASN A 860 1.52 -4.40 32.95
CA ASN A 860 1.93 -5.38 33.95
C ASN A 860 0.75 -6.14 34.57
N SER A 861 -0.49 -5.86 34.13
CA SER A 861 -1.68 -6.47 34.70
C SER A 861 -1.83 -7.95 34.35
N GLN A 862 -2.42 -8.71 35.28
CA GLN A 862 -2.88 -10.08 35.04
C GLN A 862 -4.38 -10.17 35.34
N PHE A 863 -5.15 -10.76 34.44
CA PHE A 863 -6.61 -10.73 34.53
C PHE A 863 -7.26 -12.05 34.08
N PRO A 864 -8.45 -12.42 34.59
CA PRO A 864 -9.08 -13.69 34.26
C PRO A 864 -9.51 -13.76 32.78
N ALA A 865 -9.12 -14.82 32.07
CA ALA A 865 -9.45 -15.01 30.64
C ALA A 865 -10.95 -15.24 30.40
N HIS A 866 -11.68 -15.74 31.40
CA HIS A 866 -13.06 -16.17 31.24
C HIS A 866 -14.09 -15.03 31.36
N SER A 867 -13.72 -13.89 31.94
CA SER A 867 -14.66 -12.83 32.33
C SER A 867 -14.23 -11.40 31.99
N THR A 868 -13.01 -11.20 31.49
CA THR A 868 -12.48 -9.86 31.22
C THR A 868 -12.78 -9.42 29.80
N ILE A 869 -13.40 -8.26 29.67
CA ILE A 869 -13.55 -7.51 28.41
C ILE A 869 -12.56 -6.35 28.41
N GLY A 870 -12.09 -5.92 27.24
CA GLY A 870 -11.04 -4.89 27.13
C GLY A 870 -11.36 -3.60 27.88
N SER A 871 -12.60 -3.11 27.80
CA SER A 871 -13.04 -1.87 28.48
C SER A 871 -12.92 -1.89 30.00
N ARG A 872 -12.88 -3.07 30.63
CA ARG A 872 -12.65 -3.19 32.09
C ARG A 872 -11.20 -2.93 32.49
N LEU A 873 -10.26 -2.96 31.55
CA LEU A 873 -8.84 -2.72 31.79
C LEU A 873 -8.48 -1.23 31.65
N ASP A 874 -9.30 -0.43 30.98
CA ASP A 874 -9.09 0.99 30.70
C ASP A 874 -8.82 1.81 31.98
N ILE A 875 -9.55 1.52 33.07
CA ILE A 875 -9.35 2.17 34.38
C ILE A 875 -7.93 1.99 34.94
N LEU A 876 -7.23 0.91 34.60
CA LEU A 876 -5.87 0.68 35.10
C LEU A 876 -4.89 1.74 34.59
N ALA A 877 -5.09 2.19 33.35
CA ALA A 877 -4.27 3.23 32.75
C ALA A 877 -4.67 4.64 33.23
N ARG A 878 -5.97 4.86 33.47
CA ARG A 878 -6.50 6.17 33.90
C ARG A 878 -6.32 6.47 35.39
N GLN A 879 -6.33 5.46 36.25
CA GLN A 879 -6.34 5.68 37.71
C GLN A 879 -5.20 6.60 38.17
N THR A 880 -4.00 6.45 37.59
CA THR A 880 -2.83 7.27 37.96
C THR A 880 -3.01 8.74 37.60
N LEU A 881 -3.74 9.04 36.52
CA LEU A 881 -4.08 10.40 36.10
C LEU A 881 -5.26 10.94 36.92
N TRP A 882 -6.29 10.14 37.16
CA TRP A 882 -7.45 10.53 37.97
C TRP A 882 -7.08 10.90 39.40
N ASP A 883 -6.10 10.21 40.00
CA ASP A 883 -5.57 10.55 41.32
C ASP A 883 -4.96 11.98 41.36
N ALA A 884 -4.55 12.51 40.21
CA ALA A 884 -4.06 13.88 40.02
C ALA A 884 -5.11 14.83 39.40
N GLY A 885 -6.36 14.38 39.19
CA GLY A 885 -7.43 15.17 38.56
C GLY A 885 -7.27 15.35 37.04
N MET A 886 -6.50 14.47 36.39
CA MET A 886 -6.19 14.52 34.95
C MET A 886 -6.90 13.39 34.20
N ASP A 887 -7.15 13.55 32.89
CA ASP A 887 -7.71 12.51 32.02
C ASP A 887 -7.34 12.73 30.53
N TYR A 888 -7.69 11.78 29.65
CA TYR A 888 -7.53 11.87 28.20
C TYR A 888 -8.77 11.39 27.44
N ASN A 889 -9.16 12.11 26.39
CA ASN A 889 -10.43 11.90 25.68
C ASN A 889 -10.33 10.96 24.47
N HIS A 890 -9.66 9.82 24.65
CA HIS A 890 -9.64 8.71 23.67
C HIS A 890 -9.54 7.35 24.37
N GLU A 891 -9.72 6.26 23.63
CA GLU A 891 -9.58 4.89 24.13
C GLU A 891 -8.14 4.63 24.62
N THR A 892 -7.97 3.84 25.70
CA THR A 892 -6.64 3.42 26.17
C THR A 892 -5.89 2.54 25.18
N GLY A 893 -6.59 1.88 24.26
CA GLY A 893 -5.97 1.04 23.24
C GLY A 893 -7.00 0.34 22.36
N HIS A 894 -6.53 -0.17 21.23
CA HIS A 894 -7.36 -0.81 20.21
C HIS A 894 -6.70 -2.09 19.67
N SER A 895 -7.49 -2.99 19.08
CA SER A 895 -6.99 -4.20 18.41
C SER A 895 -6.22 -3.83 17.13
N VAL A 896 -5.21 -4.63 16.79
CA VAL A 896 -4.38 -4.45 15.59
C VAL A 896 -4.53 -5.62 14.61
N GLY A 897 -4.81 -5.31 13.35
CA GLY A 897 -4.92 -6.28 12.25
C GLY A 897 -3.57 -6.84 11.79
N HIS A 898 -3.56 -8.07 11.26
CA HIS A 898 -2.35 -8.65 10.66
C HIS A 898 -2.27 -8.26 9.17
N CYS A 899 -1.47 -7.23 8.88
CA CYS A 899 -1.40 -6.59 7.56
C CYS A 899 -2.81 -6.14 7.12
N LEU A 900 -3.57 -5.55 8.03
CA LEU A 900 -4.95 -5.06 7.87
C LEU A 900 -5.06 -3.77 8.67
N ASN A 901 -6.27 -3.23 8.87
CA ASN A 901 -6.50 -2.00 9.62
C ASN A 901 -5.72 -1.94 10.95
N ILE A 902 -5.11 -0.79 11.21
CA ILE A 902 -4.42 -0.52 12.47
C ILE A 902 -5.39 -0.52 13.66
N ARG A 903 -6.60 0.01 13.44
CA ARG A 903 -7.76 -0.11 14.33
C ARG A 903 -8.66 -1.22 13.83
N ASP A 904 -8.48 -2.41 14.39
CA ASP A 904 -9.29 -3.60 14.12
C ASP A 904 -10.36 -3.79 15.22
N THR A 905 -10.96 -2.69 15.69
CA THR A 905 -11.97 -2.69 16.74
C THR A 905 -13.38 -2.75 16.16
N GLN A 906 -14.30 -3.33 16.93
CA GLN A 906 -15.74 -3.22 16.69
C GLN A 906 -16.10 -1.72 16.68
N GLY A 907 -16.92 -1.29 15.72
CA GLY A 907 -17.42 0.08 15.68
C GLY A 907 -18.07 0.48 17.02
N ASP A 908 -17.78 1.71 17.44
CA ASP A 908 -18.38 2.48 18.51
C ASP A 908 -18.99 1.75 19.74
N SER A 909 -18.10 1.48 20.70
CA SER A 909 -18.13 1.75 22.16
C SER A 909 -19.42 1.77 23.03
N GLN A 910 -20.66 1.66 22.53
CA GLN A 910 -21.84 1.74 23.40
C GLN A 910 -22.48 0.41 23.78
N ASP A 911 -22.24 -0.68 23.06
CA ASP A 911 -22.82 -1.97 23.42
C ASP A 911 -21.87 -2.78 24.32
N GLN A 912 -22.12 -2.74 25.63
CA GLN A 912 -21.47 -3.59 26.64
C GLN A 912 -21.87 -5.07 26.53
N SER A 913 -22.18 -5.54 25.33
CA SER A 913 -22.53 -6.92 25.07
C SER A 913 -21.29 -7.81 25.25
N LYS A 914 -21.48 -9.13 25.23
CA LYS A 914 -20.40 -10.13 25.47
C LYS A 914 -19.28 -10.10 24.41
N GLU A 915 -19.36 -9.21 23.44
CA GLU A 915 -18.38 -8.98 22.38
C GLU A 915 -17.20 -8.14 22.92
N GLY A 916 -15.96 -8.47 22.55
CA GLY A 916 -14.76 -7.79 23.08
C GLY A 916 -14.13 -8.42 24.32
N ARG A 917 -14.41 -9.70 24.57
CA ARG A 917 -13.65 -10.49 25.56
C ARG A 917 -12.18 -10.60 25.15
N MET A 918 -11.30 -10.47 26.15
CA MET A 918 -9.87 -10.66 25.97
C MET A 918 -9.55 -12.14 25.88
N GLU A 919 -8.79 -12.53 24.86
CA GLU A 919 -8.35 -13.91 24.62
C GLU A 919 -6.88 -13.95 24.25
N ALA A 920 -6.17 -15.01 24.65
CA ALA A 920 -4.78 -15.22 24.25
C ALA A 920 -4.63 -15.26 22.72
N GLY A 921 -3.61 -14.59 22.21
CA GLY A 921 -3.31 -14.44 20.79
C GLY A 921 -3.93 -13.20 20.14
N GLN A 922 -4.59 -12.32 20.89
CA GLN A 922 -4.95 -10.98 20.40
C GLN A 922 -3.74 -10.05 20.46
N VAL A 923 -3.67 -9.10 19.53
CA VAL A 923 -2.69 -8.00 19.53
C VAL A 923 -3.44 -6.68 19.70
N VAL A 924 -3.02 -5.89 20.69
CA VAL A 924 -3.65 -4.60 21.04
C VAL A 924 -2.59 -3.52 21.28
N THR A 925 -2.96 -2.26 21.11
CA THR A 925 -2.17 -1.13 21.61
C THR A 925 -2.49 -0.88 23.09
N LEU A 926 -1.52 -0.34 23.82
CA LEU A 926 -1.72 0.33 25.12
C LEU A 926 -1.09 1.71 24.97
N GLU A 927 -1.91 2.75 25.10
CA GLU A 927 -1.56 4.10 24.68
C GLU A 927 -2.16 5.23 25.54
N PRO A 928 -1.99 5.22 26.86
CA PRO A 928 -2.43 6.33 27.70
C PRO A 928 -1.77 7.65 27.28
N ALA A 929 -2.46 8.74 27.60
CA ALA A 929 -2.02 10.08 27.24
C ALA A 929 -2.45 11.12 28.28
N PHE A 930 -1.94 12.34 28.11
CA PHE A 930 -2.46 13.54 28.75
C PHE A 930 -2.17 14.72 27.84
N TYR A 931 -3.16 15.60 27.65
CA TYR A 931 -3.06 16.75 26.77
C TYR A 931 -3.42 18.02 27.54
N GLU A 932 -2.41 18.83 27.86
CA GLU A 932 -2.59 20.13 28.49
C GLU A 932 -2.81 21.19 27.40
N PRO A 933 -4.04 21.73 27.26
CA PRO A 933 -4.37 22.63 26.17
C PRO A 933 -3.38 23.79 26.04
N GLU A 934 -2.91 24.05 24.82
CA GLU A 934 -2.04 25.20 24.50
C GLU A 934 -0.68 25.18 25.21
N LYS A 935 -0.29 24.07 25.86
CA LYS A 935 1.04 23.92 26.47
C LYS A 935 1.82 22.74 25.93
N TYR A 936 1.32 21.52 26.14
CA TYR A 936 2.02 20.29 25.78
C TYR A 936 1.08 19.08 25.74
N GLY A 937 1.57 17.97 25.22
CA GLY A 937 0.90 16.68 25.36
C GLY A 937 1.91 15.56 25.51
N VAL A 938 1.48 14.51 26.20
CA VAL A 938 2.22 13.27 26.40
C VAL A 938 1.35 12.12 25.91
N ARG A 939 1.92 11.25 25.10
CA ARG A 939 1.35 9.93 24.79
C ARG A 939 2.46 8.89 24.73
N ILE A 940 2.18 7.72 25.29
CA ILE A 940 3.10 6.58 25.30
C ILE A 940 2.35 5.39 24.76
N GLY A 941 2.64 4.99 23.53
CA GLY A 941 1.91 3.94 22.80
C GLY A 941 2.80 2.75 22.43
N SER A 942 2.34 1.53 22.69
CA SER A 942 3.04 0.29 22.28
C SER A 942 2.07 -0.84 21.97
N CYS A 943 2.43 -1.70 21.03
CA CYS A 943 1.73 -2.95 20.73
C CYS A 943 2.09 -4.04 21.74
N TYR A 944 1.10 -4.80 22.17
CA TYR A 944 1.20 -5.95 23.06
C TYR A 944 0.43 -7.13 22.49
N GLU A 945 0.96 -8.34 22.65
CA GLU A 945 0.19 -9.56 22.51
C GLU A 945 -0.36 -10.00 23.87
N THR A 946 -1.53 -10.61 23.85
CA THR A 946 -2.16 -11.21 25.03
C THR A 946 -1.77 -12.69 25.12
N MET A 947 -1.29 -13.12 26.28
CA MET A 947 -0.85 -14.50 26.49
C MET A 947 -1.41 -15.07 27.78
N LEU A 948 -1.47 -16.39 27.89
CA LEU A 948 -1.76 -17.05 29.16
C LEU A 948 -0.60 -16.85 30.13
N THR A 949 -0.90 -16.45 31.37
CA THR A 949 0.12 -16.36 32.41
C THR A 949 0.61 -17.75 32.82
N GLN A 950 1.91 -17.86 33.10
CA GLN A 950 2.50 -19.07 33.67
C GLN A 950 2.17 -19.26 35.16
N SER A 951 1.76 -18.19 35.84
CA SER A 951 1.61 -18.13 37.31
C SER A 951 0.18 -18.41 37.81
N SER A 952 -0.70 -18.99 36.97
CA SER A 952 -2.07 -19.29 37.39
C SER A 952 -2.09 -20.37 38.46
N ARG A 953 -2.61 -20.03 39.65
CA ARG A 953 -2.76 -20.98 40.78
C ARG A 953 -3.67 -22.16 40.46
N THR A 954 -4.52 -22.07 39.42
CA THR A 954 -5.38 -23.17 38.99
C THR A 954 -5.50 -23.24 37.47
N SER A 955 -5.50 -24.46 36.91
CA SER A 955 -5.74 -24.68 35.48
C SER A 955 -7.18 -24.41 35.04
N ARG A 956 -8.14 -24.41 35.99
CA ARG A 956 -9.57 -24.20 35.70
C ARG A 956 -9.94 -22.75 35.41
N ASN A 957 -9.17 -21.79 35.95
CA ASN A 957 -9.38 -20.37 35.75
C ASN A 957 -8.09 -19.73 35.21
N PRO A 958 -7.80 -19.87 33.91
CA PRO A 958 -6.62 -19.27 33.32
C PRO A 958 -6.67 -17.74 33.40
N PHE A 959 -5.51 -17.14 33.63
CA PHE A 959 -5.29 -15.70 33.59
C PHE A 959 -4.52 -15.34 32.33
N LEU A 960 -4.74 -14.12 31.84
CA LEU A 960 -4.02 -13.50 30.75
C LEU A 960 -3.07 -12.43 31.29
N CYS A 961 -2.03 -12.15 30.53
CA CYS A 961 -1.13 -11.01 30.70
C CYS A 961 -0.82 -10.39 29.34
N PHE A 962 -0.22 -9.20 29.37
CA PHE A 962 0.31 -8.54 28.17
C PHE A 962 1.81 -8.81 28.01
N GLN A 963 2.22 -9.00 26.77
CA GLN A 963 3.60 -9.22 26.38
C GLN A 963 3.97 -8.20 25.29
N PRO A 964 4.95 -7.31 25.52
CA PRO A 964 5.30 -6.27 24.55
C PRO A 964 5.75 -6.88 23.21
N LEU A 965 5.29 -6.26 22.13
CA LEU A 965 5.78 -6.44 20.77
C LEU A 965 6.65 -5.25 20.33
N THR A 966 6.34 -4.05 20.82
CA THR A 966 7.14 -2.84 20.57
C THR A 966 8.34 -2.78 21.51
N PHE A 967 9.54 -2.58 20.95
CA PHE A 967 10.82 -2.51 21.66
C PHE A 967 11.51 -1.17 21.41
N ILE A 968 10.94 -0.08 21.93
CA ILE A 968 11.51 1.27 21.82
C ILE A 968 11.65 1.82 23.24
N PRO A 969 12.81 2.35 23.66
CA PRO A 969 13.01 2.81 25.03
C PRO A 969 12.05 3.96 25.41
N PHE A 970 11.91 4.18 26.72
CA PHE A 970 11.25 5.34 27.29
C PHE A 970 12.35 6.29 27.74
N GLN A 971 12.23 7.59 27.47
CA GLN A 971 13.29 8.53 27.81
C GLN A 971 13.31 8.76 29.34
N THR A 972 14.38 8.31 29.99
CA THR A 972 14.48 8.32 31.46
C THR A 972 14.89 9.67 32.03
N SER A 973 15.48 10.56 31.22
CA SER A 973 15.86 11.92 31.62
C SER A 973 14.67 12.83 31.90
N ILE A 974 13.50 12.51 31.35
CA ILE A 974 12.26 13.30 31.51
C ILE A 974 11.32 12.76 32.59
N LEU A 975 11.77 11.76 33.35
CA LEU A 975 11.01 11.19 34.46
C LEU A 975 11.20 11.98 35.76
N ASP A 976 10.10 12.20 36.47
CA ASP A 976 10.13 12.46 37.90
C ASP A 976 10.33 11.12 38.64
N LYS A 977 11.58 10.79 38.90
CA LYS A 977 11.95 9.52 39.56
C LYS A 977 11.39 9.39 40.98
N ASN A 978 11.01 10.50 41.64
CA ASN A 978 10.57 10.48 43.04
C ASN A 978 9.16 9.90 43.23
N ILE A 979 8.33 9.91 42.19
CA ILE A 979 6.94 9.42 42.24
C ILE A 979 6.80 7.99 41.68
N LEU A 980 7.90 7.37 41.25
CA LEU A 980 7.93 5.98 40.81
C LEU A 980 8.07 5.04 42.00
N THR A 981 7.33 3.93 41.98
CA THR A 981 7.53 2.85 42.95
C THR A 981 8.73 1.98 42.55
N PRO A 982 9.34 1.24 43.50
CA PRO A 982 10.40 0.29 43.18
C PRO A 982 10.00 -0.75 42.12
N GLU A 983 8.74 -1.19 42.11
CA GLU A 983 8.22 -2.14 41.12
C GLU A 983 8.13 -1.51 39.72
N GLU A 984 7.74 -0.24 39.62
CA GLU A 984 7.68 0.49 38.35
C GLU A 984 9.08 0.73 37.79
N ILE A 985 10.05 1.12 38.62
CA ILE A 985 11.47 1.24 38.24
C ILE A 985 12.00 -0.10 37.73
N LEU A 986 11.72 -1.19 38.46
CA LEU A 986 12.15 -2.52 38.05
C LEU A 986 11.50 -2.96 36.73
N TRP A 987 10.24 -2.61 36.50
CA TRP A 987 9.55 -2.88 35.24
C TRP A 987 10.22 -2.13 34.08
N ILE A 988 10.52 -0.83 34.25
CA ILE A 988 11.20 -0.02 33.23
C ILE A 988 12.58 -0.63 32.91
N ASN A 989 13.38 -0.93 33.93
CA ASN A 989 14.72 -1.51 33.76
C ASN A 989 14.68 -2.88 33.04
N ARG A 990 13.68 -3.73 33.35
CA ARG A 990 13.49 -5.02 32.66
C ARG A 990 13.05 -4.83 31.21
N TYR A 991 12.16 -3.87 30.96
CA TYR A 991 11.74 -3.54 29.61
C TYR A 991 12.92 -3.02 28.77
N HIS A 992 13.69 -2.05 29.28
CA HIS A 992 14.88 -1.51 28.62
C HIS A 992 15.98 -2.54 28.38
N TYR A 993 16.22 -3.45 29.34
CA TYR A 993 17.12 -4.57 29.12
C TYR A 993 16.68 -5.42 27.93
N ARG A 994 15.38 -5.73 27.85
CA ARG A 994 14.83 -6.50 26.72
C ARG A 994 14.91 -5.74 25.41
N VAL A 995 14.63 -4.44 25.40
CA VAL A 995 14.82 -3.58 24.23
C VAL A 995 16.26 -3.67 23.72
N PHE A 996 17.25 -3.49 24.60
CA PHE A 996 18.66 -3.57 24.23
C PHE A 996 19.06 -4.97 23.78
N TYR A 997 18.56 -6.03 24.44
CA TYR A 997 18.85 -7.41 24.06
C TYR A 997 18.33 -7.78 22.67
N GLU A 998 17.06 -7.47 22.39
CA GLU A 998 16.39 -7.82 21.13
C GLU A 998 16.90 -6.94 19.97
N ILE A 999 16.92 -5.62 20.17
CA ILE A 999 17.25 -4.67 19.11
C ILE A 999 18.75 -4.44 18.97
N GLY A 1000 19.50 -4.41 20.07
CA GLY A 1000 20.95 -4.19 20.02
C GLY A 1000 21.66 -5.28 19.20
N LYS A 1001 21.24 -6.54 19.33
CA LYS A 1001 21.76 -7.61 18.48
C LYS A 1001 21.56 -7.32 16.99
N ILE A 1002 20.36 -6.87 16.59
CA ILE A 1002 20.03 -6.57 15.19
C ILE A 1002 20.87 -5.40 14.67
N LEU A 1003 21.01 -4.33 15.46
CA LEU A 1003 21.83 -3.17 15.09
C LEU A 1003 23.31 -3.56 14.86
N LEU A 1004 23.85 -4.52 15.63
CA LEU A 1004 25.21 -5.03 15.37
C LEU A 1004 25.29 -5.85 14.08
N GLU A 1005 24.28 -6.69 13.80
CA GLU A 1005 24.21 -7.49 12.57
C GLU A 1005 24.03 -6.61 11.31
N GLU A 1006 23.36 -5.47 11.44
CA GLU A 1006 23.16 -4.47 10.38
C GLU A 1006 24.26 -3.39 10.33
N GLU A 1007 25.36 -3.58 11.07
CA GLU A 1007 26.51 -2.66 11.13
C GLU A 1007 26.18 -1.22 11.59
N GLN A 1008 25.08 -1.05 12.34
CA GLN A 1008 24.61 0.22 12.92
C GLN A 1008 25.24 0.49 14.30
N PHE A 1009 26.57 0.55 14.34
CA PHE A 1009 27.32 0.61 15.61
C PHE A 1009 27.04 1.86 16.47
N GLU A 1010 26.83 3.02 15.85
CA GLU A 1010 26.53 4.26 16.59
C GLU A 1010 25.15 4.20 17.24
N ALA A 1011 24.13 3.75 16.49
CA ALA A 1011 22.79 3.55 17.01
C ALA A 1011 22.75 2.47 18.11
N HIS A 1012 23.58 1.43 18.02
CA HIS A 1012 23.73 0.43 19.07
C HIS A 1012 24.26 1.04 20.37
N GLU A 1013 25.30 1.88 20.31
CA GLU A 1013 25.86 2.54 21.50
C GLU A 1013 24.89 3.58 22.07
N TRP A 1014 24.17 4.30 21.22
CA TRP A 1014 23.06 5.16 21.63
C TRP A 1014 21.98 4.38 22.39
N LEU A 1015 21.54 3.25 21.83
CA LEU A 1015 20.53 2.39 22.45
C LEU A 1015 21.01 1.84 23.80
N ARG A 1016 22.29 1.48 23.92
CA ARG A 1016 22.89 1.03 25.18
C ARG A 1016 22.72 2.08 26.29
N LYS A 1017 22.95 3.36 25.98
CA LYS A 1017 22.79 4.49 26.91
C LYS A 1017 21.32 4.76 27.22
N ALA A 1018 20.46 4.77 26.19
CA ALA A 1018 19.02 4.99 26.35
C ALA A 1018 18.34 3.91 27.21
N CYS A 1019 18.94 2.72 27.29
CA CYS A 1019 18.47 1.59 28.09
C CYS A 1019 19.23 1.38 29.42
N GLU A 1020 20.03 2.36 29.87
CA GLU A 1020 20.69 2.28 31.17
C GLU A 1020 19.65 2.24 32.32
N PRO A 1021 19.89 1.43 33.37
CA PRO A 1021 18.96 1.33 34.49
C PRO A 1021 18.86 2.66 35.25
N ILE A 1022 17.64 2.96 35.73
CA ILE A 1022 17.26 4.22 36.41
C ILE A 1022 17.97 4.46 37.75
#